data_AF-A0A0B8WAV2-F1
#
_entry.id   AF-A0A0B8WAV2-F1
#
_cell.length_a   1.000
_cell.length_b   1.000
_cell.length_c   1.000
_cell.angle_alpha   90.00
_cell.angle_beta   90.00
_cell.angle_gamma   90.00
#
_symmetry.space_group_name_H-M   'P 1'
#
loop_
_entity.id
_entity.type
_entity.pdbx_description
1 polymer ?
#
loop_
_entity_poly.entity_id
_entity_poly.type
_entity_poly.pdbx_seq_one_letter_code
_entity_poly.pdbx_strand_id
1 'polypeptide(L)'
;MSRRFYAQKVLATSFIIAMVMVALEVSAWIAAFSLIMLFWKWGVENLQWKPLSRKATGFLSILLLIQVLIQFRTLIGQEPAYTFLLALSSLRIMDYQNDRDHKFVILLGFLLISVKALFSLDIYWILPSGVAFIGLWYSLLPPNLPARARVLFKIFVLSVPLAAILFFAFPRFVLPWAMSRGSSQLGEIGFTDEINPGMVAELATNTAVAFRAKIERLPVNKSIDLYWRGSVLNQSRGLSWRPRRLGLRTPALEEYKNLPSYEVAIEPTSQLYLFVLDGTRHVDLDINQVLALPQSIYRSTRPLNKSSVYRGYYKSEFKDESPPQDEDLQVPPVQGRVRAWVDDILNRKLSTSQKVDELQKLFVDGGFVYTLSPGVYGPNDLETFLFVRKRGFCEHFAGAYATLARSLGIPARVVVGYQGGRFNPLGGFWKISQKDAHAWVEIFHEGFWQRVDPTLWVAPLRLVIGAEEFFGLSEEDQRAFARAVDWRPPTKEDFLLWDEISFWVEDLNYRWTYFLIDFDKTSQQSFWKSFLNYRIQSVFLILAIAFGLVSIFRSLFNKKRKLNEAQVLLEAVEKWAERKNISREASEPPLEFFRRLQFEFPHLKSSLQEIELFYDQQTYAGKSSSSGKEVLRNWKRQMRSR
;
A
#
# COMPACT_ATOMS: atom_id res chain seq x y z
N MET A 1 -11.11 -30.15 -31.50
CA MET A 1 -10.06 -30.61 -30.56
C MET A 1 -10.36 -30.03 -29.20
N SER A 2 -10.45 -30.85 -28.15
CA SER A 2 -10.58 -30.36 -26.78
C SER A 2 -9.28 -29.66 -26.37
N ARG A 3 -9.37 -28.42 -25.91
CA ARG A 3 -8.21 -27.69 -25.37
C ARG A 3 -7.89 -28.25 -23.99
N ARG A 4 -6.60 -28.49 -23.73
CA ARG A 4 -6.06 -28.79 -22.39
C ARG A 4 -5.55 -27.49 -21.77
N PHE A 5 -5.86 -27.27 -20.49
CA PHE A 5 -5.49 -26.06 -19.76
C PHE A 5 -3.97 -25.98 -19.58
N TYR A 6 -3.33 -27.04 -19.08
CA TYR A 6 -1.89 -27.05 -18.85
C TYR A 6 -1.07 -27.10 -20.14
N ALA A 7 -1.66 -27.52 -21.26
CA ALA A 7 -1.01 -27.41 -22.57
C ALA A 7 -0.82 -25.94 -22.99
N GLN A 8 -1.61 -25.01 -22.45
CA GLN A 8 -1.47 -23.59 -22.70
C GLN A 8 -0.61 -22.93 -21.63
N LYS A 9 0.71 -23.13 -21.72
CA LYS A 9 1.69 -22.71 -20.71
C LYS A 9 1.53 -21.25 -20.25
N VAL A 10 1.38 -20.31 -21.20
CA VAL A 10 1.25 -18.88 -20.87
C VAL A 10 -0.07 -18.58 -20.14
N LEU A 11 -1.17 -19.19 -20.56
CA LEU A 11 -2.47 -19.04 -19.90
C LEU A 11 -2.41 -19.62 -18.48
N ALA A 12 -1.95 -20.87 -18.36
CA ALA A 12 -1.92 -21.58 -17.09
C ALA A 12 -1.04 -20.87 -16.05
N THR A 13 0.16 -20.45 -16.44
CA THR A 13 1.07 -19.70 -15.55
C THR A 13 0.47 -18.37 -15.12
N SER A 14 -0.06 -17.58 -16.07
CA SER A 14 -0.67 -16.27 -15.75
C SER A 14 -1.89 -16.38 -14.85
N PHE A 15 -2.73 -17.40 -15.09
CA PHE A 15 -3.93 -17.63 -14.28
C PHE A 15 -3.57 -18.12 -12.88
N ILE A 16 -2.57 -19.00 -12.75
CA ILE A 16 -2.08 -19.47 -11.44
C ILE A 16 -1.46 -18.31 -10.66
N ILE A 17 -0.69 -17.42 -11.30
CA ILE A 17 -0.18 -16.21 -10.64
C ILE A 17 -1.35 -15.38 -10.08
N ALA A 18 -2.38 -15.12 -10.88
CA ALA A 18 -3.57 -14.39 -10.42
C ALA A 18 -4.29 -15.10 -9.25
N MET A 19 -4.38 -16.44 -9.27
CA MET A 19 -4.95 -17.22 -8.18
C MET A 19 -4.11 -17.13 -6.90
N VAL A 20 -2.78 -17.27 -6.99
CA VAL A 20 -1.87 -17.22 -5.84
C VAL A 20 -1.96 -15.85 -5.14
N MET A 21 -2.02 -14.76 -5.92
CA MET A 21 -2.16 -13.41 -5.36
C MET A 21 -3.42 -13.22 -4.52
N VAL A 22 -4.52 -13.88 -4.91
CA VAL A 22 -5.80 -13.85 -4.19
C VAL A 22 -5.83 -14.90 -3.07
N ALA A 23 -5.12 -16.03 -3.23
CA ALA A 23 -5.04 -17.08 -2.22
C ALA A 23 -4.41 -16.63 -0.90
N LEU A 24 -3.57 -15.59 -0.94
CA LEU A 24 -2.96 -14.99 0.25
C LEU A 24 -3.92 -14.10 1.04
N GLU A 25 -5.10 -13.80 0.51
CA GLU A 25 -6.10 -12.89 1.10
C GLU A 25 -7.36 -13.64 1.58
N VAL A 26 -7.37 -14.97 1.48
CA VAL A 26 -8.52 -15.81 1.85
C VAL A 26 -8.16 -16.76 2.98
N SER A 27 -9.17 -17.39 3.57
CA SER A 27 -8.96 -18.44 4.55
C SER A 27 -8.13 -19.60 4.00
N ALA A 28 -7.30 -20.18 4.85
CA ALA A 28 -6.40 -21.28 4.48
C ALA A 28 -7.11 -22.46 3.81
N TRP A 29 -8.36 -22.76 4.22
CA TRP A 29 -9.13 -23.86 3.66
C TRP A 29 -9.59 -23.60 2.21
N ILE A 30 -9.90 -22.35 1.83
CA ILE A 30 -10.24 -21.97 0.45
C ILE A 30 -9.01 -22.03 -0.45
N ALA A 31 -7.88 -21.56 0.05
CA ALA A 31 -6.60 -21.68 -0.64
C ALA A 31 -6.24 -23.15 -0.89
N ALA A 32 -6.38 -24.00 0.14
CA ALA A 32 -6.17 -25.44 0.04
C ALA A 32 -7.15 -26.10 -0.95
N PHE A 33 -8.44 -25.77 -0.89
CA PHE A 33 -9.43 -26.23 -1.86
C PHE A 33 -9.03 -25.89 -3.30
N SER A 34 -8.63 -24.65 -3.54
CA SER A 34 -8.23 -24.17 -4.86
C SER A 34 -6.98 -24.89 -5.39
N LEU A 35 -6.02 -25.15 -4.51
CA LEU A 35 -4.81 -25.93 -4.82
C LEU A 35 -5.14 -27.39 -5.16
N ILE A 36 -6.03 -28.02 -4.38
CA ILE A 36 -6.52 -29.39 -4.64
C ILE A 36 -7.19 -29.46 -6.01
N MET A 37 -8.03 -28.48 -6.36
CA MET A 37 -8.71 -28.44 -7.66
C MET A 37 -7.72 -28.28 -8.84
N LEU A 38 -6.68 -27.45 -8.69
CA LEU A 38 -5.61 -27.32 -9.69
C LEU A 38 -4.85 -28.64 -9.84
N PHE A 39 -4.46 -29.27 -8.74
CA PHE A 39 -3.78 -30.57 -8.76
C PHE A 39 -4.64 -31.66 -9.40
N TRP A 40 -5.94 -31.68 -9.08
CA TRP A 40 -6.89 -32.59 -9.70
C TRP A 40 -6.97 -32.38 -11.21
N LYS A 41 -7.05 -31.13 -11.68
CA LYS A 41 -7.04 -30.83 -13.12
C LYS A 41 -5.76 -31.34 -13.79
N TRP A 42 -4.61 -31.15 -13.15
CA TRP A 42 -3.32 -31.65 -13.65
C TRP A 42 -3.33 -33.18 -13.77
N GLY A 43 -3.85 -33.88 -12.76
CA GLY A 43 -4.04 -35.33 -12.78
C GLY A 43 -4.99 -35.81 -13.88
N VAL A 44 -6.07 -35.07 -14.17
CA VAL A 44 -6.97 -35.38 -15.28
C VAL A 44 -6.26 -35.26 -16.64
N GLU A 45 -5.43 -34.23 -16.83
CA GLU A 45 -4.80 -33.96 -18.13
C GLU A 45 -3.54 -34.81 -18.39
N ASN A 46 -2.81 -35.19 -17.34
CA ASN A 46 -1.51 -35.88 -17.44
C ASN A 46 -1.52 -37.32 -16.90
N LEU A 47 -2.37 -37.64 -15.92
CA LEU A 47 -2.46 -38.95 -15.25
C LEU A 47 -3.77 -39.69 -15.54
N GLN A 48 -4.57 -39.20 -16.49
CA GLN A 48 -5.85 -39.80 -16.91
C GLN A 48 -6.89 -39.98 -15.79
N TRP A 49 -6.88 -39.13 -14.76
CA TRP A 49 -7.92 -39.16 -13.73
C TRP A 49 -9.31 -38.83 -14.31
N LYS A 50 -10.36 -39.31 -13.63
CA LYS A 50 -11.74 -39.02 -14.06
C LYS A 50 -12.03 -37.52 -13.87
N PRO A 51 -12.51 -36.82 -14.92
CA PRO A 51 -12.90 -35.41 -14.80
C PRO A 51 -14.16 -35.29 -13.95
N LEU A 52 -14.28 -34.19 -13.19
CA LEU A 52 -15.55 -33.83 -12.57
C LEU A 52 -16.57 -33.48 -13.67
N SER A 53 -17.83 -33.88 -13.45
CA SER A 53 -18.92 -33.53 -14.36
C SER A 53 -19.27 -32.05 -14.23
N ARG A 54 -19.73 -31.42 -15.33
CA ARG A 54 -20.20 -30.02 -15.34
C ARG A 54 -21.35 -29.77 -14.35
N LYS A 55 -22.15 -30.80 -14.06
CA LYS A 55 -23.23 -30.73 -13.07
C LYS A 55 -22.65 -30.69 -11.65
N ALA A 56 -21.61 -31.46 -11.38
CA ALA A 56 -20.92 -31.46 -10.08
C ALA A 56 -20.20 -30.13 -9.82
N THR A 57 -19.49 -29.56 -10.81
CA THR A 57 -18.84 -28.25 -10.67
C THR A 57 -19.86 -27.13 -10.49
N GLY A 58 -21.00 -27.19 -11.20
CA GLY A 58 -22.12 -26.26 -11.00
C GLY A 58 -22.73 -26.36 -9.59
N PHE A 59 -22.99 -27.57 -9.11
CA PHE A 59 -23.50 -27.80 -7.75
C PHE A 59 -22.53 -27.28 -6.67
N LEU A 60 -21.24 -27.58 -6.80
CA LEU A 60 -20.20 -27.09 -5.89
C LEU A 60 -20.10 -25.55 -5.90
N SER A 61 -20.28 -24.92 -7.06
CA SER A 61 -20.27 -23.45 -7.17
C SER A 61 -21.43 -22.82 -6.40
N ILE A 62 -22.62 -23.43 -6.45
CA ILE A 62 -23.79 -22.99 -5.68
C ILE A 62 -23.56 -23.20 -4.18
N LEU A 63 -22.99 -24.34 -3.79
CA LEU A 63 -22.67 -24.64 -2.39
C LEU A 63 -21.65 -23.65 -1.82
N LEU A 64 -20.62 -23.29 -2.60
CA LEU A 64 -19.65 -22.25 -2.23
C LEU A 64 -20.31 -20.87 -2.11
N LEU A 65 -21.23 -20.52 -3.02
CA LEU A 65 -21.96 -19.26 -2.92
C LEU A 65 -22.78 -19.19 -1.62
N ILE A 66 -23.50 -20.26 -1.29
CA ILE A 66 -24.26 -20.37 -0.03
C ILE A 66 -23.31 -20.28 1.17
N GLN A 67 -22.17 -20.96 1.12
CA GLN A 67 -21.16 -20.94 2.18
C GLN A 67 -20.62 -19.52 2.41
N VAL A 68 -20.28 -18.77 1.36
CA VAL A 68 -19.84 -17.37 1.44
C VAL A 68 -20.95 -16.48 2.04
N LEU A 69 -22.21 -16.69 1.62
CA LEU A 69 -23.35 -15.96 2.17
C LEU A 69 -23.59 -16.26 3.65
N ILE A 70 -23.40 -17.50 4.10
CA ILE A 70 -23.51 -17.88 5.51
C ILE A 70 -22.37 -17.28 6.33
N GLN A 71 -21.13 -17.36 5.82
CA GLN A 71 -19.94 -16.90 6.53
C GLN A 71 -19.90 -15.38 6.67
N PHE A 72 -20.12 -14.65 5.59
CA PHE A 72 -19.91 -13.21 5.55
C PHE A 72 -21.20 -12.39 5.58
N ARG A 73 -22.36 -13.01 5.36
CA ARG A 73 -23.69 -12.34 5.26
C ARG A 73 -23.79 -11.28 4.15
N THR A 74 -22.76 -11.15 3.32
CA THR A 74 -22.70 -10.24 2.17
C THR A 74 -21.83 -10.86 1.07
N LEU A 75 -22.09 -10.48 -0.18
CA LEU A 75 -21.21 -10.79 -1.32
C LEU A 75 -20.32 -9.60 -1.69
N ILE A 76 -20.57 -8.44 -1.10
CA ILE A 76 -19.88 -7.19 -1.39
C ILE A 76 -18.92 -6.92 -0.23
N GLY A 77 -17.62 -6.98 -0.53
CA GLY A 77 -16.54 -6.78 0.43
C GLY A 77 -15.24 -7.44 -0.08
N GLN A 78 -14.11 -7.15 0.58
CA GLN A 78 -12.81 -7.71 0.21
C GLN A 78 -12.78 -9.23 0.36
N GLU A 79 -12.95 -9.73 1.59
CA GLU A 79 -12.87 -11.17 1.89
C GLU A 79 -13.93 -12.03 1.17
N PRO A 80 -15.23 -11.63 1.11
CA PRO A 80 -16.24 -12.40 0.40
C PRO A 80 -15.96 -12.47 -1.11
N ALA A 81 -15.52 -11.37 -1.72
CA ALA A 81 -15.21 -11.32 -3.15
C ALA A 81 -14.01 -12.21 -3.48
N TYR A 82 -12.91 -12.10 -2.73
CA TYR A 82 -11.74 -12.96 -2.93
C TYR A 82 -12.08 -14.44 -2.77
N THR A 83 -12.78 -14.78 -1.69
CA THR A 83 -13.18 -16.16 -1.40
C THR A 83 -14.01 -16.76 -2.53
N PHE A 84 -15.06 -16.05 -2.94
CA PHE A 84 -15.96 -16.53 -3.98
C PHE A 84 -15.25 -16.65 -5.33
N LEU A 85 -14.48 -15.63 -5.73
CA LEU A 85 -13.86 -15.59 -7.05
C LEU A 85 -12.73 -16.59 -7.20
N LEU A 86 -11.93 -16.81 -6.16
CA LEU A 86 -10.86 -17.80 -6.19
C LEU A 86 -11.44 -19.22 -6.30
N ALA A 87 -12.43 -19.56 -5.48
CA ALA A 87 -13.05 -20.87 -5.48
C ALA A 87 -13.86 -21.14 -6.77
N LEU A 88 -14.55 -20.12 -7.29
CA LEU A 88 -15.23 -20.20 -8.59
C LEU A 88 -14.21 -20.41 -9.73
N SER A 89 -13.07 -19.70 -9.66
CA SER A 89 -12.00 -19.81 -10.65
C SER A 89 -11.39 -21.20 -10.68
N SER A 90 -11.11 -21.81 -9.52
CA SER A 90 -10.57 -23.16 -9.42
C SER A 90 -11.54 -24.21 -9.95
N LEU A 91 -12.84 -24.07 -9.68
CA LEU A 91 -13.88 -24.94 -10.25
C LEU A 91 -14.02 -24.75 -11.76
N ARG A 92 -13.96 -23.51 -12.25
CA ARG A 92 -14.17 -23.22 -13.68
C ARG A 92 -13.07 -23.79 -14.57
N ILE A 93 -11.83 -23.89 -14.06
CA ILE A 93 -10.74 -24.57 -14.76
C ILE A 93 -11.10 -26.03 -15.10
N MET A 94 -11.89 -26.71 -14.27
CA MET A 94 -12.26 -28.10 -14.51
C MET A 94 -12.99 -28.29 -15.83
N ASP A 95 -13.87 -27.34 -16.15
CA ASP A 95 -14.70 -27.35 -17.35
C ASP A 95 -13.98 -26.85 -18.61
N TYR A 96 -12.68 -26.55 -18.54
CA TYR A 96 -11.90 -26.05 -19.65
C TYR A 96 -11.77 -27.08 -20.78
N GLN A 97 -12.52 -26.87 -21.87
CA GLN A 97 -12.53 -27.75 -23.04
C GLN A 97 -12.62 -26.98 -24.36
N ASN A 98 -13.40 -25.91 -24.43
CA ASN A 98 -13.73 -25.21 -25.68
C ASN A 98 -13.14 -23.79 -25.75
N ASP A 99 -13.17 -23.18 -26.92
CA ASP A 99 -12.76 -21.77 -27.15
C ASP A 99 -13.58 -20.78 -26.31
N ARG A 100 -14.85 -21.09 -26.06
CA ARG A 100 -15.70 -20.30 -25.15
C ARG A 100 -15.18 -20.35 -23.72
N ASP A 101 -14.83 -21.53 -23.23
CA ASP A 101 -14.31 -21.72 -21.88
C ASP A 101 -12.95 -21.03 -21.73
N HIS A 102 -12.14 -21.05 -22.79
CA HIS A 102 -10.88 -20.32 -22.85
C HIS A 102 -11.04 -18.81 -22.63
N LYS A 103 -11.98 -18.16 -23.34
CA LYS A 103 -12.27 -16.73 -23.13
C LYS A 103 -12.82 -16.46 -21.72
N PHE A 104 -13.61 -17.37 -21.18
CA PHE A 104 -14.20 -17.20 -19.84
C PHE A 104 -13.17 -17.33 -18.72
N VAL A 105 -12.22 -18.27 -18.82
CA VAL A 105 -11.11 -18.37 -17.86
C VAL A 105 -10.23 -17.12 -17.94
N ILE A 106 -9.96 -16.59 -19.14
CA ILE A 106 -9.24 -15.32 -19.27
C ILE A 106 -9.98 -14.16 -18.57
N LEU A 107 -11.31 -14.07 -18.74
CA LEU A 107 -12.14 -13.06 -18.07
C LEU A 107 -12.06 -13.18 -16.55
N LEU A 108 -12.16 -14.39 -16.00
CA LEU A 108 -11.98 -14.62 -14.56
C LEU A 108 -10.60 -14.21 -14.08
N GLY A 109 -9.55 -14.41 -14.89
CA GLY A 109 -8.19 -14.01 -14.56
C GLY A 109 -8.08 -12.49 -14.46
N PHE A 110 -8.66 -11.75 -15.41
CA PHE A 110 -8.74 -10.29 -15.31
C PHE A 110 -9.53 -9.83 -14.10
N LEU A 111 -10.60 -10.55 -13.75
CA LEU A 111 -11.43 -10.20 -12.62
C LEU A 111 -10.71 -10.47 -11.28
N LEU A 112 -9.95 -11.57 -11.15
CA LEU A 112 -9.08 -11.81 -9.99
C LEU A 112 -8.03 -10.70 -9.82
N ILE A 113 -7.34 -10.33 -10.90
CA ILE A 113 -6.36 -9.23 -10.89
C ILE A 113 -7.03 -7.90 -10.52
N SER A 114 -8.22 -7.64 -11.06
CA SER A 114 -8.97 -6.39 -10.80
C SER A 114 -9.40 -6.30 -9.34
N VAL A 115 -9.91 -7.38 -8.76
CA VAL A 115 -10.31 -7.41 -7.34
C VAL A 115 -9.07 -7.33 -6.45
N LYS A 116 -7.95 -7.95 -6.84
CA LYS A 116 -6.67 -7.77 -6.12
C LYS A 116 -6.23 -6.32 -6.11
N ALA A 117 -6.18 -5.67 -7.28
CA ALA A 117 -5.83 -4.26 -7.40
C ALA A 117 -6.85 -3.29 -6.76
N LEU A 118 -8.12 -3.72 -6.63
CA LEU A 118 -9.15 -2.93 -5.99
C LEU A 118 -8.96 -2.86 -4.47
N PHE A 119 -8.56 -3.95 -3.81
CA PHE A 119 -8.44 -3.96 -2.35
C PHE A 119 -7.00 -3.91 -1.82
N SER A 120 -6.00 -4.35 -2.60
CA SER A 120 -4.58 -4.26 -2.25
C SER A 120 -3.90 -3.19 -3.11
N LEU A 121 -3.44 -2.10 -2.50
CA LEU A 121 -2.71 -1.04 -3.20
C LEU A 121 -1.20 -1.22 -3.16
N ASP A 122 -0.70 -2.29 -2.52
CA ASP A 122 0.73 -2.45 -2.38
C ASP A 122 1.44 -2.62 -3.72
N ILE A 123 2.54 -1.88 -3.88
CA ILE A 123 3.41 -1.88 -5.05
C ILE A 123 3.97 -3.28 -5.36
N TYR A 124 4.13 -4.12 -4.33
CA TYR A 124 4.60 -5.51 -4.46
C TYR A 124 3.71 -6.33 -5.40
N TRP A 125 2.41 -6.02 -5.46
CA TRP A 125 1.46 -6.74 -6.31
C TRP A 125 1.44 -6.25 -7.76
N ILE A 126 2.06 -5.11 -8.09
CA ILE A 126 2.03 -4.56 -9.45
C ILE A 126 2.75 -5.49 -10.43
N LEU A 127 3.93 -5.98 -10.08
CA LEU A 127 4.74 -6.80 -10.99
C LEU A 127 4.06 -8.16 -11.26
N PRO A 128 3.64 -8.97 -10.26
CA PRO A 128 2.88 -10.18 -10.51
C PRO A 128 1.58 -9.95 -11.28
N SER A 129 0.82 -8.88 -10.93
CA SER A 129 -0.39 -8.49 -11.66
C SER A 129 -0.11 -8.18 -13.12
N GLY A 130 0.96 -7.44 -13.40
CA GLY A 130 1.36 -7.04 -14.74
C GLY A 130 1.77 -8.24 -15.60
N VAL A 131 2.56 -9.16 -15.04
CA VAL A 131 2.94 -10.42 -15.70
C VAL A 131 1.71 -11.25 -16.03
N ALA A 132 0.81 -11.44 -15.06
CA ALA A 132 -0.44 -12.18 -15.26
C ALA A 132 -1.33 -11.49 -16.31
N PHE A 133 -1.50 -10.17 -16.22
CA PHE A 133 -2.33 -9.38 -17.14
C PHE A 133 -1.82 -9.48 -18.58
N ILE A 134 -0.51 -9.31 -18.81
CA ILE A 134 0.11 -9.41 -20.13
C ILE A 134 -0.03 -10.84 -20.68
N GLY A 135 0.19 -11.86 -19.85
CA GLY A 135 0.09 -13.26 -20.28
C GLY A 135 -1.36 -13.71 -20.57
N LEU A 136 -2.35 -13.18 -19.86
CA LEU A 136 -3.78 -13.35 -20.19
C LEU A 136 -4.12 -12.72 -21.54
N TRP A 137 -3.67 -11.48 -21.80
CA TRP A 137 -3.82 -10.84 -23.10
C TRP A 137 -3.11 -11.59 -24.23
N TYR A 138 -1.90 -12.10 -23.98
CA TYR A 138 -1.15 -12.91 -24.93
C TYR A 138 -1.89 -14.19 -25.31
N SER A 139 -2.56 -14.81 -24.34
CA SER A 139 -3.34 -16.03 -24.54
C SER A 139 -4.61 -15.79 -25.37
N LEU A 140 -5.17 -14.58 -25.31
CA LEU A 140 -6.33 -14.19 -26.11
C LEU A 140 -6.02 -13.97 -27.59
N LEU A 141 -4.76 -13.65 -27.94
CA LEU A 141 -4.36 -13.35 -29.32
C LEU A 141 -4.31 -14.63 -30.19
N PRO A 142 -4.73 -14.55 -31.47
CA PRO A 142 -4.74 -15.70 -32.37
C PRO A 142 -3.36 -16.35 -32.51
N PRO A 143 -3.29 -17.69 -32.56
CA PRO A 143 -2.01 -18.40 -32.61
C PRO A 143 -1.15 -18.04 -33.84
N ASN A 144 -1.79 -17.71 -34.95
CA ASN A 144 -1.13 -17.48 -36.23
C ASN A 144 -0.65 -16.02 -36.42
N LEU A 145 -0.87 -15.15 -35.44
CA LEU A 145 -0.49 -13.74 -35.55
C LEU A 145 1.04 -13.58 -35.38
N PRO A 146 1.76 -13.05 -36.38
CA PRO A 146 3.20 -12.84 -36.27
C PRO A 146 3.50 -11.74 -35.26
N ALA A 147 4.56 -11.95 -34.45
CA ALA A 147 5.04 -10.98 -33.44
C ALA A 147 3.95 -10.49 -32.46
N ARG A 148 3.18 -11.42 -31.86
CA ARG A 148 2.12 -11.11 -30.88
C ARG A 148 2.57 -10.17 -29.76
N ALA A 149 3.77 -10.38 -29.22
CA ALA A 149 4.36 -9.52 -28.20
C ALA A 149 4.48 -8.05 -28.66
N ARG A 150 4.87 -7.82 -29.92
CA ARG A 150 4.97 -6.47 -30.49
C ARG A 150 3.59 -5.81 -30.65
N VAL A 151 2.56 -6.60 -30.96
CA VAL A 151 1.17 -6.11 -31.03
C VAL A 151 0.68 -5.72 -29.63
N LEU A 152 0.90 -6.56 -28.62
CA LEU A 152 0.56 -6.24 -27.23
C LEU A 152 1.27 -5.01 -26.72
N PHE A 153 2.57 -4.88 -26.99
CA PHE A 153 3.35 -3.71 -26.59
C PHE A 153 2.78 -2.43 -27.20
N LYS A 154 2.40 -2.46 -28.49
CA LYS A 154 1.75 -1.33 -29.16
C LYS A 154 0.41 -0.97 -28.51
N ILE A 155 -0.43 -1.97 -28.20
CA ILE A 155 -1.69 -1.75 -27.50
C ILE A 155 -1.43 -1.11 -26.14
N PHE A 156 -0.50 -1.66 -25.35
CA PHE A 156 -0.14 -1.14 -24.04
C PHE A 156 0.32 0.33 -24.09
N VAL A 157 1.23 0.68 -24.99
CA VAL A 157 1.73 2.05 -25.15
C VAL A 157 0.61 3.03 -25.53
N LEU A 158 -0.39 2.58 -26.31
CA LEU A 158 -1.56 3.40 -26.64
C LEU A 158 -2.55 3.51 -25.46
N SER A 159 -2.66 2.47 -24.65
CA SER A 159 -3.55 2.42 -23.48
C SER A 159 -3.08 3.33 -22.35
N VAL A 160 -1.76 3.50 -22.16
CA VAL A 160 -1.20 4.28 -21.03
C VAL A 160 -1.65 5.74 -21.04
N PRO A 161 -1.54 6.50 -22.15
CA PRO A 161 -2.05 7.87 -22.20
C PRO A 161 -3.55 7.95 -21.99
N LEU A 162 -4.32 7.01 -22.56
CA LEU A 162 -5.77 6.97 -22.36
C LEU A 162 -6.13 6.72 -20.89
N ALA A 163 -5.43 5.78 -20.23
CA ALA A 163 -5.60 5.49 -18.82
C ALA A 163 -5.22 6.70 -17.95
N ALA A 164 -4.15 7.42 -18.28
CA ALA A 164 -3.76 8.64 -17.59
C ALA A 164 -4.84 9.73 -17.73
N ILE A 165 -5.35 9.96 -18.94
CA ILE A 165 -6.45 10.91 -19.17
C ILE A 165 -7.67 10.51 -18.34
N LEU A 166 -8.08 9.24 -18.36
CA LEU A 166 -9.20 8.75 -17.56
C LEU A 166 -8.93 8.91 -16.05
N PHE A 167 -7.71 8.65 -15.59
CA PHE A 167 -7.34 8.78 -14.18
C PHE A 167 -7.49 10.22 -13.65
N PHE A 168 -7.10 11.22 -14.44
CA PHE A 168 -7.16 12.63 -14.06
C PHE A 168 -8.52 13.29 -14.36
N ALA A 169 -9.20 12.88 -15.43
CA ALA A 169 -10.47 13.47 -15.89
C ALA A 169 -11.72 12.83 -15.28
N PHE A 170 -11.69 11.54 -14.93
CA PHE A 170 -12.87 10.87 -14.39
C PHE A 170 -13.20 11.40 -12.99
N PRO A 171 -14.45 11.80 -12.71
CA PRO A 171 -14.83 12.34 -11.41
C PRO A 171 -14.67 11.28 -10.32
N ARG A 172 -13.93 11.61 -9.27
CA ARG A 172 -13.72 10.71 -8.14
C ARG A 172 -14.96 10.68 -7.25
N PHE A 173 -15.63 9.53 -7.22
CA PHE A 173 -16.68 9.23 -6.26
C PHE A 173 -16.06 8.44 -5.10
N VAL A 174 -16.08 9.02 -3.90
CA VAL A 174 -15.74 8.28 -2.69
C VAL A 174 -16.95 7.43 -2.34
N LEU A 175 -16.90 6.13 -2.64
CA LEU A 175 -17.95 5.20 -2.25
C LEU A 175 -17.76 4.82 -0.78
N PRO A 176 -18.79 4.96 0.09
CA PRO A 176 -18.66 4.74 1.53
C PRO A 176 -18.06 3.38 1.94
N TRP A 177 -18.33 2.32 1.17
CA TRP A 177 -17.79 0.98 1.41
C TRP A 177 -16.30 0.84 1.05
N ALA A 178 -15.77 1.71 0.18
CA ALA A 178 -14.36 1.72 -0.19
C ALA A 178 -13.46 2.32 0.90
N MET A 179 -14.03 3.06 1.86
CA MET A 179 -13.35 3.55 3.08
C MET A 179 -13.21 2.45 4.15
N SER A 180 -13.81 1.27 3.96
CA SER A 180 -13.58 0.08 4.80
C SER A 180 -12.28 -0.66 4.43
N ARG A 181 -11.49 -0.14 3.47
CA ARG A 181 -10.18 -0.68 3.10
C ARG A 181 -9.16 -0.31 4.17
N GLY A 182 -8.60 -1.30 4.86
CA GLY A 182 -7.44 -1.10 5.73
C GLY A 182 -7.71 -0.36 7.05
N SER A 183 -8.93 0.14 7.28
CA SER A 183 -9.42 0.27 8.64
C SER A 183 -9.69 -1.15 9.14
N SER A 184 -8.65 -1.85 9.60
CA SER A 184 -8.81 -2.79 10.70
C SER A 184 -9.75 -2.10 11.69
N GLN A 185 -10.98 -2.59 11.80
CA GLN A 185 -12.00 -2.22 12.79
C GLN A 185 -11.97 -0.74 13.26
N LEU A 186 -13.01 0.02 12.94
CA LEU A 186 -13.44 1.17 13.74
C LEU A 186 -13.73 0.71 15.19
N GLY A 187 -12.65 0.53 15.94
CA GLY A 187 -12.51 -0.18 17.21
C GLY A 187 -11.03 -0.20 17.64
N GLU A 188 -10.52 0.98 18.01
CA GLU A 188 -9.64 1.16 19.19
C GLU A 188 -8.23 0.55 19.29
N ILE A 189 -7.54 0.07 18.26
CA ILE A 189 -6.10 -0.29 18.40
C ILE A 189 -5.18 0.82 17.87
N GLY A 190 -5.20 1.97 18.55
CA GLY A 190 -4.29 3.11 18.32
C GLY A 190 -4.03 3.87 19.62
N PHE A 191 -3.12 4.86 19.60
CA PHE A 191 -2.74 5.67 20.78
C PHE A 191 -3.93 6.01 21.68
N THR A 192 -3.78 5.73 22.98
CA THR A 192 -4.75 6.08 24.02
C THR A 192 -4.19 7.16 24.92
N ASP A 193 -5.05 8.08 25.37
CA ASP A 193 -4.68 9.09 26.37
C ASP A 193 -4.96 8.64 27.80
N GLU A 194 -5.20 7.35 28.02
CA GLU A 194 -5.27 6.71 29.34
C GLU A 194 -4.33 5.51 29.40
N ILE A 195 -3.86 5.18 30.60
CA ILE A 195 -3.15 3.94 30.90
C ILE A 195 -4.06 3.06 31.77
N ASN A 196 -4.26 1.83 31.31
CA ASN A 196 -4.75 0.72 32.10
C ASN A 196 -3.79 -0.46 31.88
N PRO A 197 -3.49 -1.26 32.92
CA PRO A 197 -2.54 -2.36 32.76
C PRO A 197 -2.95 -3.30 31.62
N GLY A 198 -2.03 -3.50 30.67
CA GLY A 198 -2.19 -4.32 29.46
C GLY A 198 -2.39 -3.54 28.17
N MET A 199 -2.86 -2.27 28.20
CA MET A 199 -3.25 -1.55 26.97
C MET A 199 -2.05 -1.16 26.10
N VAL A 200 -0.98 -0.61 26.70
CA VAL A 200 0.19 -0.21 25.90
C VAL A 200 0.94 -1.43 25.36
N ALA A 201 0.87 -2.57 26.06
CA ALA A 201 1.41 -3.84 25.59
C ALA A 201 0.67 -4.38 24.35
N GLU A 202 -0.65 -4.15 24.24
CA GLU A 202 -1.42 -4.51 23.04
C GLU A 202 -0.99 -3.68 21.83
N LEU A 203 -0.80 -2.36 22.00
CA LEU A 203 -0.26 -1.48 20.96
C LEU A 203 1.16 -1.89 20.52
N ALA A 204 1.98 -2.37 21.46
CA ALA A 204 3.33 -2.85 21.18
C ALA A 204 3.38 -4.05 20.20
N THR A 205 2.25 -4.72 19.95
CA THR A 205 2.14 -5.80 18.94
C THR A 205 1.78 -5.29 17.54
N ASN A 206 1.28 -4.06 17.41
CA ASN A 206 0.77 -3.51 16.16
C ASN A 206 1.89 -2.86 15.31
N THR A 207 2.16 -3.39 14.11
CA THR A 207 3.20 -2.89 13.19
C THR A 207 2.78 -1.67 12.36
N ALA A 208 1.54 -1.20 12.47
CA ALA A 208 1.06 -0.05 11.69
C ALA A 208 1.92 1.19 11.94
N VAL A 209 2.14 1.99 10.91
CA VAL A 209 2.86 3.27 11.06
C VAL A 209 1.97 4.25 11.82
N ALA A 210 2.52 4.91 12.84
CA ALA A 210 1.86 6.01 13.54
C ALA A 210 2.14 7.34 12.83
N PHE A 211 3.42 7.61 12.57
CA PHE A 211 3.87 8.80 11.85
C PHE A 211 5.31 8.63 11.35
N ARG A 212 5.73 9.55 10.48
CA ARG A 212 7.13 9.70 10.04
C ARG A 212 7.63 11.06 10.45
N ALA A 213 8.89 11.14 10.87
CA ALA A 213 9.49 12.39 11.30
C ALA A 213 10.81 12.68 10.58
N LYS A 214 10.94 13.90 10.07
CA LYS A 214 12.17 14.40 9.43
C LYS A 214 12.75 15.52 10.29
N ILE A 215 14.01 15.36 10.70
CA ILE A 215 14.67 16.27 11.64
C ILE A 215 15.83 16.95 10.88
N GLU A 216 15.79 18.28 10.74
CA GLU A 216 16.72 19.01 9.85
C GLU A 216 18.13 19.21 10.46
N ARG A 217 18.24 19.34 11.79
CA ARG A 217 19.51 19.68 12.49
C ARG A 217 19.62 19.05 13.87
N LEU A 218 19.97 17.77 13.97
CA LEU A 218 20.40 17.16 15.22
C LEU A 218 21.62 16.24 15.05
N PRO A 219 22.50 16.15 16.07
CA PRO A 219 23.40 15.03 16.27
C PRO A 219 22.68 13.81 16.89
N VAL A 220 21.37 13.65 16.70
CA VAL A 220 20.61 12.52 17.27
C VAL A 220 20.78 11.34 16.33
N ASN A 221 21.96 10.73 16.41
CA ASN A 221 22.28 9.48 15.73
C ASN A 221 21.76 8.26 16.50
N LYS A 222 21.00 8.45 17.59
CA LYS A 222 20.54 7.39 18.48
C LYS A 222 19.05 7.56 18.79
N SER A 223 18.28 6.49 18.58
CA SER A 223 16.84 6.40 18.88
C SER A 223 16.50 6.67 20.35
N ILE A 224 17.46 6.49 21.27
CA ILE A 224 17.28 6.68 22.70
C ILE A 224 16.83 8.10 23.10
N ASP A 225 17.21 9.13 22.35
CA ASP A 225 16.87 10.51 22.66
C ASP A 225 15.49 10.93 22.13
N LEU A 226 14.87 10.10 21.28
CA LEU A 226 13.62 10.41 20.59
C LEU A 226 12.41 10.05 21.43
N TYR A 227 11.98 10.98 22.28
CA TYR A 227 10.72 10.91 23.02
C TYR A 227 9.66 11.79 22.36
N TRP A 228 8.62 11.16 21.84
CA TRP A 228 7.51 11.80 21.14
C TRP A 228 6.30 11.90 22.08
N ARG A 229 6.17 13.02 22.80
CA ARG A 229 5.06 13.28 23.73
C ARG A 229 3.73 13.36 22.98
N GLY A 230 2.71 12.67 23.50
CA GLY A 230 1.32 12.78 23.08
C GLY A 230 0.43 13.41 24.15
N SER A 231 0.31 12.76 25.31
CA SER A 231 -0.55 13.20 26.42
C SER A 231 0.17 13.07 27.77
N VAL A 232 -0.30 13.82 28.78
CA VAL A 232 0.20 13.77 30.15
C VAL A 232 -0.94 13.45 31.11
N LEU A 233 -0.68 12.51 32.01
CA LEU A 233 -1.63 11.87 32.91
C LEU A 233 -1.30 12.27 34.34
N ASN A 234 -2.17 13.10 34.94
CA ASN A 234 -2.00 13.60 36.30
C ASN A 234 -2.86 12.84 37.32
N GLN A 235 -3.92 12.15 36.89
CA GLN A 235 -4.83 11.44 37.81
C GLN A 235 -4.45 9.97 37.90
N SER A 236 -4.19 9.49 39.13
CA SER A 236 -3.81 8.10 39.40
C SER A 236 -4.90 7.37 40.19
N ARG A 237 -5.14 6.10 39.81
CA ARG A 237 -5.80 5.07 40.61
C ARG A 237 -4.91 3.82 40.62
N GLY A 238 -3.76 3.95 41.28
CA GLY A 238 -2.76 2.90 41.40
C GLY A 238 -1.97 2.80 40.09
N LEU A 239 -2.09 1.66 39.39
CA LEU A 239 -1.47 1.46 38.08
C LEU A 239 -2.27 2.07 36.91
N SER A 240 -3.52 2.51 37.13
CA SER A 240 -4.31 3.20 36.11
C SER A 240 -4.10 4.72 36.16
N TRP A 241 -3.90 5.35 35.00
CA TRP A 241 -3.63 6.78 34.87
C TRP A 241 -4.51 7.45 33.82
N ARG A 242 -4.96 8.67 34.10
CA ARG A 242 -5.85 9.44 33.23
C ARG A 242 -5.44 10.91 33.13
N PRO A 243 -5.77 11.58 32.01
CA PRO A 243 -5.46 12.98 31.82
C PRO A 243 -6.47 13.84 32.60
N ARG A 244 -6.01 14.98 33.11
CA ARG A 244 -6.91 16.01 33.62
C ARG A 244 -7.45 16.82 32.43
N ARG A 245 -8.68 17.34 32.55
CA ARG A 245 -9.14 18.37 31.61
C ARG A 245 -8.33 19.65 31.80
N LEU A 246 -7.47 19.95 30.83
CA LEU A 246 -6.67 21.18 30.79
C LEU A 246 -7.41 22.29 30.04
N GLY A 247 -7.28 23.52 30.52
CA GLY A 247 -7.70 24.71 29.79
C GLY A 247 -6.78 25.01 28.60
N LEU A 248 -7.23 25.85 27.68
CA LEU A 248 -6.41 26.31 26.56
C LEU A 248 -5.24 27.16 27.07
N ARG A 249 -4.05 26.93 26.53
CA ARG A 249 -2.89 27.78 26.78
C ARG A 249 -2.81 28.81 25.66
N THR A 250 -2.79 30.10 26.00
CA THR A 250 -2.40 31.13 25.05
C THR A 250 -0.90 30.96 24.78
N PRO A 251 -0.45 30.69 23.55
CA PRO A 251 0.97 30.56 23.26
C PRO A 251 1.66 31.86 23.62
N ALA A 252 2.71 31.78 24.42
CA ALA A 252 3.59 32.93 24.65
C ALA A 252 4.17 33.34 23.29
N LEU A 253 4.24 34.64 23.01
CA LEU A 253 4.96 35.21 21.87
C LEU A 253 6.47 35.01 22.09
N GLU A 254 6.94 33.76 22.04
CA GLU A 254 8.36 33.45 22.02
C GLU A 254 8.89 33.52 20.58
N GLU A 255 10.16 33.86 20.46
CA GLU A 255 10.95 33.89 19.23
C GLU A 255 11.27 32.45 18.75
N TYR A 256 10.25 31.60 18.58
CA TYR A 256 10.40 30.18 18.26
C TYR A 256 10.98 29.93 16.86
N LYS A 257 10.93 30.93 15.97
CA LYS A 257 11.41 30.83 14.59
C LYS A 257 12.93 30.58 14.48
N ASN A 258 13.69 30.89 15.53
CA ASN A 258 15.13 30.65 15.58
C ASN A 258 15.49 29.24 16.10
N LEU A 259 14.50 28.46 16.56
CA LEU A 259 14.72 27.11 17.05
C LEU A 259 14.86 26.11 15.90
N PRO A 260 15.62 25.00 16.08
CA PRO A 260 15.61 23.89 15.14
C PRO A 260 14.19 23.38 14.89
N SER A 261 13.88 23.11 13.62
CA SER A 261 12.61 22.52 13.22
C SER A 261 12.72 21.05 12.84
N TYR A 262 11.60 20.36 12.99
CA TYR A 262 11.35 19.03 12.44
C TYR A 262 9.96 18.97 11.82
N GLU A 263 9.76 18.07 10.88
CA GLU A 263 8.49 17.82 10.22
C GLU A 263 7.96 16.46 10.64
N VAL A 264 6.66 16.36 10.92
CA VAL A 264 5.97 15.10 11.18
C VAL A 264 4.85 14.92 10.19
N ALA A 265 4.89 13.81 9.45
CA ALA A 265 3.81 13.32 8.63
C ALA A 265 3.03 12.25 9.42
N ILE A 266 1.91 12.64 10.01
CA ILE A 266 1.05 11.74 10.82
C ILE A 266 0.07 10.99 9.92
N GLU A 267 -0.14 9.71 10.20
CA GLU A 267 -1.14 8.89 9.50
C GLU A 267 -2.58 9.27 9.94
N PRO A 268 -3.61 8.96 9.13
CA PRO A 268 -4.99 9.26 9.50
C PRO A 268 -5.36 8.66 10.87
N THR A 269 -5.89 9.49 11.76
CA THR A 269 -6.25 9.08 13.12
C THR A 269 -7.50 9.81 13.60
N SER A 270 -8.34 9.07 14.34
CA SER A 270 -9.49 9.64 15.06
C SER A 270 -9.06 10.41 16.31
N GLN A 271 -7.84 10.17 16.79
CA GLN A 271 -7.27 10.88 17.93
C GLN A 271 -6.96 12.33 17.57
N LEU A 272 -7.11 13.20 18.55
CA LEU A 272 -6.84 14.62 18.37
C LEU A 272 -5.43 15.01 18.79
N TYR A 273 -4.59 14.09 19.25
CA TYR A 273 -3.25 14.42 19.73
C TYR A 273 -2.24 14.52 18.58
N LEU A 274 -1.36 15.52 18.65
CA LEU A 274 -0.19 15.65 17.79
C LEU A 274 1.04 15.19 18.58
N PHE A 275 1.86 14.33 17.99
CA PHE A 275 3.04 13.76 18.63
C PHE A 275 4.26 14.64 18.39
N VAL A 276 4.82 15.17 19.47
CA VAL A 276 5.88 16.18 19.40
C VAL A 276 7.13 15.72 20.12
N LEU A 277 8.31 16.14 19.66
CA LEU A 277 9.53 15.88 20.40
C LEU A 277 9.46 16.57 21.77
N ASP A 278 10.01 15.92 22.78
CA ASP A 278 10.27 16.56 24.06
C ASP A 278 11.06 17.87 23.88
N GLY A 279 10.60 18.93 24.53
CA GLY A 279 11.17 20.27 24.39
C GLY A 279 10.55 21.13 23.27
N THR A 280 9.51 20.62 22.57
CA THR A 280 8.76 21.39 21.56
C THR A 280 8.06 22.61 22.16
N ARG A 281 8.42 23.79 21.67
CA ARG A 281 7.89 25.09 22.09
C ARG A 281 6.74 25.58 21.23
N HIS A 282 6.70 25.16 19.96
CA HIS A 282 5.64 25.54 19.03
C HIS A 282 5.42 24.47 17.97
N VAL A 283 4.17 24.36 17.51
CA VAL A 283 3.78 23.48 16.40
C VAL A 283 2.95 24.30 15.41
N ASP A 284 3.37 24.25 14.16
CA ASP A 284 2.68 24.83 13.03
C ASP A 284 2.02 23.72 12.20
N LEU A 285 0.72 23.83 11.98
CA LEU A 285 -0.07 22.94 11.13
C LEU A 285 -0.97 23.85 10.30
N ASP A 286 -1.03 23.61 8.99
CA ASP A 286 -1.75 24.45 8.04
C ASP A 286 -3.14 24.85 8.56
N ILE A 287 -3.34 26.17 8.71
CA ILE A 287 -4.60 26.84 9.06
C ILE A 287 -5.06 26.59 10.50
N ASN A 288 -4.57 27.37 11.49
CA ASN A 288 -5.13 27.58 12.86
C ASN A 288 -5.81 26.37 13.53
N GLN A 289 -5.33 25.17 13.27
CA GLN A 289 -5.98 23.92 13.66
C GLN A 289 -5.35 23.29 14.90
N VAL A 290 -4.32 23.93 15.47
CA VAL A 290 -3.60 23.43 16.65
C VAL A 290 -4.07 24.14 17.91
N LEU A 291 -4.46 23.35 18.90
CA LEU A 291 -4.68 23.75 20.29
C LEU A 291 -3.42 23.40 21.08
N ALA A 292 -2.71 24.41 21.56
CA ALA A 292 -1.66 24.23 22.54
C ALA A 292 -2.27 24.17 23.95
N LEU A 293 -1.89 23.15 24.70
CA LEU A 293 -2.29 22.95 26.09
C LEU A 293 -1.05 23.15 27.01
N PRO A 294 -1.25 23.32 28.31
CA PRO A 294 -0.18 23.20 29.31
C PRO A 294 0.58 21.88 29.18
N GLN A 295 1.76 21.79 29.81
CA GLN A 295 2.58 20.56 29.83
C GLN A 295 3.08 20.10 28.44
N SER A 296 3.18 21.06 27.50
CA SER A 296 3.66 20.83 26.12
C SER A 296 2.84 19.81 25.32
N ILE A 297 1.53 19.79 25.55
CA ILE A 297 0.59 18.95 24.80
C ILE A 297 0.00 19.76 23.64
N TYR A 298 -0.09 19.14 22.46
CA TYR A 298 -0.66 19.75 21.26
C TYR A 298 -1.77 18.87 20.71
N ARG A 299 -2.89 19.50 20.34
CA ARG A 299 -4.04 18.79 19.78
C ARG A 299 -4.54 19.46 18.50
N SER A 300 -5.03 18.66 17.56
CA SER A 300 -5.85 19.17 16.47
C SER A 300 -7.26 19.51 16.96
N THR A 301 -7.82 20.59 16.42
CA THR A 301 -9.24 20.97 16.62
C THR A 301 -10.21 20.01 15.93
N ARG A 302 -9.75 19.23 14.95
CA ARG A 302 -10.55 18.28 14.16
C ARG A 302 -9.81 16.95 13.99
N PRO A 303 -10.52 15.81 13.91
CA PRO A 303 -9.91 14.53 13.58
C PRO A 303 -9.11 14.61 12.28
N LEU A 304 -7.95 13.96 12.25
CA LEU A 304 -7.08 13.94 11.07
C LEU A 304 -7.50 12.78 10.18
N ASN A 305 -8.54 12.98 9.38
CA ASN A 305 -9.08 11.96 8.48
C ASN A 305 -8.19 11.66 7.26
N LYS A 306 -7.10 12.41 7.11
CA LYS A 306 -6.09 12.24 6.07
C LYS A 306 -4.71 12.47 6.68
N SER A 307 -3.68 11.95 6.04
CA SER A 307 -2.32 12.25 6.48
C SER A 307 -2.08 13.74 6.41
N SER A 308 -1.45 14.25 7.46
CA SER A 308 -1.22 15.67 7.63
C SER A 308 0.23 15.89 8.02
N VAL A 309 0.82 16.97 7.53
CA VAL A 309 2.19 17.35 7.87
C VAL A 309 2.14 18.57 8.78
N TYR A 310 2.80 18.49 9.93
CA TYR A 310 3.03 19.64 10.79
C TYR A 310 4.52 19.82 11.06
N ARG A 311 4.90 21.06 11.36
CA ARG A 311 6.27 21.44 11.70
C ARG A 311 6.35 21.78 13.19
N GLY A 312 7.23 21.10 13.91
CA GLY A 312 7.52 21.41 15.31
C GLY A 312 8.83 22.18 15.45
N TYR A 313 8.88 23.09 16.41
CA TYR A 313 10.06 23.86 16.79
C TYR A 313 10.42 23.53 18.23
N TYR A 314 11.63 23.06 18.48
CA TYR A 314 11.99 22.45 19.77
C TYR A 314 13.38 22.89 20.25
N LYS A 315 13.59 22.74 21.57
CA LYS A 315 14.90 22.82 22.21
C LYS A 315 15.32 21.39 22.58
N SER A 316 16.61 21.06 22.42
CA SER A 316 17.13 19.71 22.67
C SER A 316 16.93 19.23 24.11
N GLU A 317 16.87 20.14 25.08
CA GLU A 317 16.63 19.81 26.48
C GLU A 317 15.16 20.04 26.86
N PHE A 318 14.54 19.01 27.43
CA PHE A 318 13.23 19.13 28.06
C PHE A 318 13.36 19.82 29.42
N LYS A 319 12.79 21.01 29.52
CA LYS A 319 12.68 21.77 30.78
C LYS A 319 11.33 22.49 30.82
N ASP A 320 10.47 22.06 31.73
CA ASP A 320 9.18 22.69 32.02
C ASP A 320 9.22 23.25 33.45
N GLU A 321 9.15 24.56 33.58
CA GLU A 321 9.25 25.28 34.87
C GLU A 321 7.85 25.56 35.46
N SER A 322 6.79 25.00 34.88
CA SER A 322 5.44 25.17 35.42
C SER A 322 5.34 24.57 36.83
N PRO A 323 4.75 25.30 37.79
CA PRO A 323 4.66 24.82 39.17
C PRO A 323 3.77 23.57 39.24
N PRO A 324 4.09 22.62 40.14
CA PRO A 324 3.28 21.43 40.34
C PRO A 324 1.89 21.79 40.87
N GLN A 325 0.90 20.98 40.52
CA GLN A 325 -0.48 21.11 41.00
C GLN A 325 -0.74 20.11 42.14
N ASP A 326 -1.83 20.30 42.88
CA ASP A 326 -2.22 19.39 43.97
C ASP A 326 -2.39 17.94 43.47
N GLU A 327 -2.95 17.74 42.26
CA GLU A 327 -3.11 16.40 41.69
C GLU A 327 -1.78 15.70 41.38
N ASP A 328 -0.69 16.45 41.21
CA ASP A 328 0.64 15.89 40.98
C ASP A 328 1.23 15.25 42.24
N LEU A 329 0.63 15.47 43.41
CA LEU A 329 0.96 14.83 44.68
C LEU A 329 -0.11 13.83 45.16
N GLN A 330 -1.27 13.77 44.50
CA GLN A 330 -2.34 12.86 44.90
C GLN A 330 -1.98 11.40 44.63
N VAL A 331 -2.11 10.57 45.68
CA VAL A 331 -1.88 9.12 45.63
C VAL A 331 -3.05 8.40 46.27
N PRO A 332 -3.56 7.31 45.69
CA PRO A 332 -4.44 6.41 46.42
C PRO A 332 -3.71 5.79 47.64
N PRO A 333 -4.45 5.31 48.65
CA PRO A 333 -3.84 4.66 49.82
C PRO A 333 -2.97 3.47 49.40
N VAL A 334 -1.66 3.56 49.64
CA VAL A 334 -0.73 2.43 49.49
C VAL A 334 -0.83 1.51 50.71
N GLN A 335 -0.77 0.19 50.49
CA GLN A 335 -0.94 -0.82 51.54
C GLN A 335 0.23 -1.82 51.56
N GLY A 336 0.25 -2.68 52.59
CA GLY A 336 1.15 -3.84 52.67
C GLY A 336 2.63 -3.48 52.56
N ARG A 337 3.37 -4.24 51.74
CA ARG A 337 4.83 -4.05 51.59
C ARG A 337 5.18 -2.72 50.93
N VAL A 338 4.28 -2.17 50.10
CA VAL A 338 4.48 -0.85 49.49
C VAL A 338 4.45 0.22 50.55
N ARG A 339 3.48 0.17 51.47
CA ARG A 339 3.40 1.15 52.58
C ARG A 339 4.61 1.05 53.49
N ALA A 340 5.02 -0.16 53.86
CA ALA A 340 6.20 -0.38 54.70
C ALA A 340 7.48 0.18 54.07
N TRP A 341 7.66 0.01 52.75
CA TRP A 341 8.80 0.58 52.02
C TRP A 341 8.75 2.12 52.01
N VAL A 342 7.58 2.72 51.74
CA VAL A 342 7.40 4.19 51.76
C VAL A 342 7.71 4.76 53.15
N ASP A 343 7.18 4.15 54.21
CA ASP A 343 7.37 4.61 55.59
C ASP A 343 8.85 4.55 56.02
N ASP A 344 9.57 3.49 55.65
CA ASP A 344 11.00 3.37 55.88
C ASP A 344 11.80 4.51 55.22
N ILE A 345 11.55 4.81 53.95
CA ILE A 345 12.22 5.92 53.24
C ILE A 345 11.87 7.28 53.86
N LEU A 346 10.62 7.51 54.25
CA LEU A 346 10.20 8.75 54.90
C LEU A 346 10.86 8.93 56.28
N ASN A 347 11.00 7.85 57.05
CA ASN A 347 11.63 7.88 58.38
C ASN A 347 13.13 8.21 58.34
N ARG A 348 13.81 7.92 57.21
CA ARG A 348 15.23 8.24 57.00
C ARG A 348 15.51 9.73 56.77
N LYS A 349 14.48 10.58 56.66
CA LYS A 349 14.58 12.04 56.46
C LYS A 349 15.50 12.45 55.29
N LEU A 350 15.43 11.70 54.19
CA LEU A 350 16.24 11.93 53.00
C LEU A 350 15.81 13.19 52.23
N SER A 351 16.77 13.83 51.57
CA SER A 351 16.50 14.88 50.57
C SER A 351 15.76 14.33 49.35
N THR A 352 15.16 15.21 48.53
CA THR A 352 14.46 14.78 47.31
C THR A 352 15.36 14.01 46.35
N SER A 353 16.60 14.45 46.14
CA SER A 353 17.57 13.72 45.29
C SER A 353 17.82 12.31 45.82
N GLN A 354 18.07 12.17 47.13
CA GLN A 354 18.30 10.87 47.75
C GLN A 354 17.06 9.96 47.68
N LYS A 355 15.85 10.51 47.74
CA LYS A 355 14.61 9.74 47.53
C LYS A 355 14.50 9.23 46.08
N VAL A 356 14.89 10.06 45.10
CA VAL A 356 14.95 9.66 43.68
C VAL A 356 15.98 8.54 43.48
N ASP A 357 17.13 8.62 44.14
CA ASP A 357 18.16 7.57 44.10
C ASP A 357 17.65 6.25 44.68
N GLU A 358 16.91 6.26 45.79
CA GLU A 358 16.29 5.06 46.37
C GLU A 358 15.21 4.47 45.46
N LEU A 359 14.43 5.30 44.75
CA LEU A 359 13.49 4.83 43.73
C LEU A 359 14.25 4.16 42.58
N GLN A 360 15.29 4.79 42.05
CA GLN A 360 16.11 4.21 40.99
C GLN A 360 16.69 2.86 41.44
N LYS A 361 17.26 2.81 42.65
CA LYS A 361 17.82 1.59 43.23
C LYS A 361 16.80 0.47 43.32
N LEU A 362 15.55 0.76 43.72
CA LEU A 362 14.48 -0.24 43.75
C LEU A 362 14.29 -0.93 42.40
N PHE A 363 14.27 -0.18 41.29
CA PHE A 363 14.07 -0.74 39.95
C PHE A 363 15.32 -1.44 39.38
N VAL A 364 16.52 -0.92 39.69
CA VAL A 364 17.80 -1.52 39.27
C VAL A 364 18.05 -2.86 39.97
N ASP A 365 17.90 -2.89 41.30
CA ASP A 365 18.23 -4.06 42.13
C ASP A 365 17.03 -5.01 42.30
N GLY A 366 15.83 -4.54 41.96
CA GLY A 366 14.57 -5.26 42.22
C GLY A 366 14.39 -6.56 41.42
N GLY A 367 15.23 -6.86 40.43
CA GLY A 367 15.12 -8.06 39.60
C GLY A 367 13.92 -8.03 38.65
N PHE A 368 13.57 -6.85 38.15
CA PHE A 368 12.45 -6.67 37.23
C PHE A 368 12.74 -7.23 35.83
N VAL A 369 11.69 -7.68 35.14
CA VAL A 369 11.75 -8.15 33.75
C VAL A 369 10.78 -7.35 32.89
N TYR A 370 11.31 -6.81 31.78
CA TYR A 370 10.52 -6.12 30.76
C TYR A 370 9.95 -7.12 29.75
N THR A 371 8.62 -7.18 29.59
CA THR A 371 7.97 -8.19 28.75
C THR A 371 6.57 -7.75 28.28
N LEU A 372 6.15 -8.20 27.09
CA LEU A 372 4.80 -8.04 26.56
C LEU A 372 3.77 -8.99 27.21
N SER A 373 4.24 -10.02 27.93
CA SER A 373 3.40 -11.02 28.59
C SER A 373 3.59 -10.99 30.12
N PRO A 374 3.29 -9.87 30.82
CA PRO A 374 3.59 -9.73 32.24
C PRO A 374 2.53 -10.38 33.16
N GLY A 375 1.45 -10.94 32.58
CA GLY A 375 0.26 -11.42 33.28
C GLY A 375 -0.78 -10.31 33.49
N VAL A 376 -1.94 -10.66 34.03
CA VAL A 376 -3.04 -9.72 34.24
C VAL A 376 -2.84 -8.93 35.52
N TYR A 377 -2.88 -7.60 35.43
CA TYR A 377 -2.88 -6.68 36.58
C TYR A 377 -4.17 -5.86 36.60
N GLY A 378 -4.72 -5.64 37.79
CA GLY A 378 -5.73 -4.63 38.05
C GLY A 378 -5.14 -3.30 38.51
N PRO A 379 -5.97 -2.24 38.61
CA PRO A 379 -5.50 -0.91 39.04
C PRO A 379 -4.82 -0.90 40.42
N ASN A 380 -5.22 -1.78 41.33
CA ASN A 380 -4.70 -1.83 42.70
C ASN A 380 -3.52 -2.82 42.90
N ASP A 381 -3.01 -3.45 41.85
CA ASP A 381 -1.98 -4.49 41.93
C ASP A 381 -0.55 -3.96 42.02
N LEU A 382 -0.37 -2.76 42.59
CA LEU A 382 0.94 -2.13 42.75
C LEU A 382 1.93 -3.01 43.55
N GLU A 383 1.46 -3.60 44.66
CA GLU A 383 2.29 -4.52 45.45
C GLU A 383 2.67 -5.77 44.65
N THR A 384 1.71 -6.34 43.92
CA THR A 384 1.92 -7.52 43.09
C THR A 384 2.99 -7.25 42.04
N PHE A 385 2.95 -6.09 41.38
CA PHE A 385 3.97 -5.70 40.42
C PHE A 385 5.35 -5.51 41.08
N LEU A 386 5.44 -4.69 42.14
CA LEU A 386 6.72 -4.31 42.75
C LEU A 386 7.42 -5.44 43.49
N PHE A 387 6.68 -6.32 44.18
CA PHE A 387 7.26 -7.23 45.16
C PHE A 387 6.85 -8.70 45.00
N VAL A 388 5.97 -9.04 44.05
CA VAL A 388 5.58 -10.44 43.76
C VAL A 388 6.06 -10.86 42.38
N ARG A 389 5.44 -10.33 41.33
CA ARG A 389 5.68 -10.74 39.95
C ARG A 389 6.93 -10.11 39.37
N LYS A 390 7.14 -8.79 39.58
CA LYS A 390 8.30 -8.04 39.06
C LYS A 390 8.47 -8.16 37.54
N ARG A 391 7.36 -8.31 36.81
CA ARG A 391 7.32 -8.41 35.35
C ARG A 391 6.33 -7.39 34.83
N GLY A 392 6.69 -6.62 33.81
CA GLY A 392 5.83 -5.55 33.32
C GLY A 392 6.24 -5.02 31.96
N PHE A 393 5.41 -4.10 31.47
CA PHE A 393 5.69 -3.25 30.32
C PHE A 393 5.85 -1.78 30.75
N CYS A 394 6.22 -0.86 29.85
CA CYS A 394 6.53 0.54 30.18
C CYS A 394 5.47 1.21 31.07
N GLU A 395 4.19 0.96 30.81
CA GLU A 395 3.07 1.48 31.61
C GLU A 395 3.09 1.05 33.09
N HIS A 396 3.55 -0.17 33.38
CA HIS A 396 3.66 -0.70 34.75
C HIS A 396 4.82 -0.01 35.48
N PHE A 397 5.95 0.12 34.79
CA PHE A 397 7.15 0.79 35.32
C PHE A 397 6.89 2.28 35.58
N ALA A 398 6.33 3.00 34.59
CA ALA A 398 6.01 4.41 34.72
C ALA A 398 4.93 4.64 35.79
N GLY A 399 3.84 3.87 35.76
CA GLY A 399 2.75 4.00 36.73
C GLY A 399 3.18 3.71 38.16
N ALA A 400 3.98 2.65 38.37
CA ALA A 400 4.51 2.31 39.69
C ALA A 400 5.51 3.35 40.21
N TYR A 401 6.45 3.79 39.37
CA TYR A 401 7.44 4.80 39.74
C TYR A 401 6.76 6.12 40.13
N ALA A 402 5.83 6.61 39.30
CA ALA A 402 5.11 7.85 39.58
C ALA A 402 4.28 7.74 40.87
N THR A 403 3.63 6.59 41.12
CA THR A 403 2.86 6.37 42.36
C THR A 403 3.75 6.38 43.60
N LEU A 404 4.94 5.76 43.54
CA LEU A 404 5.90 5.78 44.64
C LEU A 404 6.52 7.16 44.85
N ALA A 405 6.88 7.88 43.78
CA ALA A 405 7.42 9.24 43.86
C ALA A 405 6.45 10.18 44.59
N ARG A 406 5.17 10.15 44.21
CA ARG A 406 4.13 10.91 44.90
C ARG A 406 3.96 10.50 46.37
N SER A 407 4.07 9.19 46.67
CA SER A 407 3.99 8.67 48.04
C SER A 407 5.12 9.18 48.94
N LEU A 408 6.25 9.56 48.33
CA LEU A 408 7.42 10.13 49.00
C LEU A 408 7.38 11.68 49.06
N GLY A 409 6.30 12.30 48.58
CA GLY A 409 6.11 13.74 48.54
C GLY A 409 6.78 14.43 47.35
N ILE A 410 7.11 13.69 46.29
CA ILE A 410 7.70 14.24 45.06
C ILE A 410 6.58 14.39 44.03
N PRO A 411 6.27 15.61 43.54
CA PRO A 411 5.26 15.77 42.50
C PRO A 411 5.68 15.01 41.25
N ALA A 412 4.80 14.16 40.72
CA ALA A 412 5.08 13.33 39.56
C ALA A 412 3.88 13.21 38.63
N ARG A 413 4.10 12.99 37.35
CA ARG A 413 3.05 12.74 36.34
C ARG A 413 3.54 11.74 35.29
N VAL A 414 2.63 11.00 34.69
CA VAL A 414 2.97 10.00 33.66
C VAL A 414 2.74 10.61 32.28
N VAL A 415 3.63 10.33 31.34
CA VAL A 415 3.53 10.80 29.96
C VAL A 415 3.35 9.59 29.06
N VAL A 416 2.45 9.71 28.08
CA VAL A 416 2.22 8.70 27.05
C VAL A 416 2.49 9.27 25.67
N GLY A 417 3.09 8.44 24.82
CA GLY A 417 3.49 8.83 23.49
C GLY A 417 4.23 7.69 22.78
N TYR A 418 5.29 8.04 22.06
CA TYR A 418 6.16 7.06 21.38
C TYR A 418 7.62 7.31 21.76
N GLN A 419 8.43 6.25 21.76
CA GLN A 419 9.88 6.34 22.00
C GLN A 419 10.64 5.63 20.88
N GLY A 420 11.63 6.33 20.32
CA GLY A 420 12.50 5.81 19.27
C GLY A 420 11.92 5.97 17.87
N GLY A 421 11.87 4.85 17.15
CA GLY A 421 11.59 4.76 15.72
C GLY A 421 12.78 4.16 14.96
N ARG A 422 12.50 3.67 13.75
CA ARG A 422 13.52 3.10 12.85
C ARG A 422 13.96 4.15 11.84
N PHE A 423 15.25 4.49 11.82
CA PHE A 423 15.79 5.45 10.85
C PHE A 423 15.81 4.83 9.45
N ASN A 424 15.27 5.55 8.47
CA ASN A 424 15.39 5.22 7.05
C ASN A 424 16.49 6.11 6.43
N PRO A 425 17.69 5.58 6.18
CA PRO A 425 18.82 6.37 5.67
C PRO A 425 18.61 6.87 4.22
N LEU A 426 17.78 6.18 3.43
CA LEU A 426 17.50 6.55 2.04
C LEU A 426 16.52 7.73 1.96
N GLY A 427 15.48 7.71 2.80
CA GLY A 427 14.48 8.77 2.87
C GLY A 427 14.88 9.94 3.77
N GLY A 428 15.89 9.77 4.63
CA GLY A 428 16.32 10.78 5.59
C GLY A 428 15.25 11.08 6.65
N PHE A 429 14.47 10.09 7.07
CA PHE A 429 13.39 10.24 8.06
C PHE A 429 13.35 9.05 9.04
N TRP A 430 12.73 9.27 10.19
CA TRP A 430 12.42 8.25 11.18
C TRP A 430 11.01 7.71 10.95
N LYS A 431 10.85 6.38 10.91
CA LYS A 431 9.56 5.68 10.87
C LYS A 431 9.17 5.31 12.29
N ILE A 432 8.05 5.83 12.79
CA ILE A 432 7.51 5.51 14.11
C ILE A 432 6.25 4.65 13.90
N SER A 433 6.25 3.46 14.50
CA SER A 433 5.15 2.50 14.43
C SER A 433 4.31 2.51 15.72
N GLN A 434 3.13 1.87 15.68
CA GLN A 434 2.32 1.66 16.89
C GLN A 434 3.10 0.85 17.95
N LYS A 435 4.05 -0.01 17.52
CA LYS A 435 4.93 -0.75 18.43
C LYS A 435 5.83 0.12 19.31
N ASP A 436 6.14 1.32 18.82
CA ASP A 436 7.00 2.27 19.51
C ASP A 436 6.27 3.04 20.62
N ALA A 437 4.98 2.74 20.85
CA ALA A 437 4.21 3.32 21.95
C ALA A 437 4.92 3.09 23.29
N HIS A 438 5.00 4.17 24.08
CA HIS A 438 5.81 4.18 25.29
C HIS A 438 5.21 5.09 26.36
N ALA A 439 5.46 4.75 27.62
CA ALA A 439 5.09 5.54 28.77
C ALA A 439 6.32 5.81 29.65
N TRP A 440 6.46 7.05 30.10
CA TRP A 440 7.53 7.50 30.99
C TRP A 440 7.00 8.45 32.06
N VAL A 441 7.87 8.93 32.96
CA VAL A 441 7.49 9.78 34.10
C VAL A 441 8.16 11.14 33.98
N GLU A 442 7.51 12.15 34.52
CA GLU A 442 8.13 13.41 34.86
C GLU A 442 8.00 13.66 36.36
N ILE A 443 9.08 14.09 37.00
CA ILE A 443 9.09 14.50 38.41
C ILE A 443 9.47 15.97 38.53
N PHE A 444 8.89 16.68 39.49
CA PHE A 444 9.25 18.06 39.77
C PHE A 444 10.39 18.11 40.80
N HIS A 445 11.57 18.52 40.35
CA HIS A 445 12.78 18.61 41.16
C HIS A 445 13.60 19.85 40.75
N GLU A 446 14.24 20.52 41.70
CA GLU A 446 15.07 21.72 41.47
C GLU A 446 14.37 22.86 40.70
N GLY A 447 13.04 22.97 40.83
CA GLY A 447 12.26 24.05 40.22
C GLY A 447 11.78 23.78 38.79
N PHE A 448 11.97 22.56 38.26
CA PHE A 448 11.46 22.18 36.94
C PHE A 448 11.07 20.70 36.88
N TRP A 449 10.25 20.36 35.89
CA TRP A 449 9.91 18.98 35.55
C TRP A 449 11.04 18.31 34.79
N GLN A 450 11.47 17.16 35.31
CA GLN A 450 12.55 16.33 34.77
C GLN A 450 11.98 15.00 34.28
N ARG A 451 12.35 14.58 33.07
CA ARG A 451 11.98 13.28 32.51
C ARG A 451 12.75 12.17 33.23
N VAL A 452 12.02 11.15 33.68
CA VAL A 452 12.55 9.91 34.24
C VAL A 452 11.87 8.73 33.55
N ASP A 453 12.66 7.78 33.04
CA ASP A 453 12.15 6.58 32.41
C ASP A 453 12.70 5.33 33.12
N PRO A 454 11.91 4.71 34.01
CA PRO A 454 12.36 3.53 34.74
C PRO A 454 12.64 2.33 33.82
N THR A 455 12.12 2.34 32.59
CA THR A 455 12.41 1.32 31.58
C THR A 455 13.88 1.32 31.20
N LEU A 456 14.56 2.48 31.20
CA LEU A 456 16.00 2.58 30.92
C LEU A 456 16.87 1.80 31.90
N TRP A 457 16.39 1.56 33.12
CA TRP A 457 17.14 0.83 34.13
C TRP A 457 16.95 -0.69 34.03
N VAL A 458 15.86 -1.12 33.41
CA VAL A 458 15.47 -2.53 33.32
C VAL A 458 15.79 -3.11 31.94
N ALA A 459 15.48 -2.37 30.88
CA ALA A 459 15.68 -2.76 29.49
C ALA A 459 16.21 -1.59 28.64
N PRO A 460 17.40 -1.04 28.93
CA PRO A 460 18.00 0.03 28.12
C PRO A 460 18.12 -0.34 26.63
N LEU A 461 18.37 -1.63 26.31
CA LEU A 461 18.49 -2.07 24.93
C LEU A 461 17.24 -1.72 24.10
N ARG A 462 16.04 -1.88 24.66
CA ARG A 462 14.77 -1.54 24.00
C ARG A 462 14.75 -0.08 23.51
N LEU A 463 15.38 0.84 24.22
CA LEU A 463 15.42 2.25 23.83
C LEU A 463 16.54 2.57 22.84
N VAL A 464 17.62 1.77 22.84
CA VAL A 464 18.77 1.93 21.93
C VAL A 464 18.51 1.36 20.54
N ILE A 465 17.86 0.19 20.43
CA ILE A 465 17.56 -0.44 19.12
C ILE A 465 16.10 -0.24 18.69
N GLY A 466 15.23 0.27 19.57
CA GLY A 466 13.81 0.49 19.28
C GLY A 466 12.93 -0.75 19.47
N ALA A 467 11.61 -0.57 19.38
CA ALA A 467 10.63 -1.60 19.70
C ALA A 467 10.63 -2.77 18.72
N GLU A 468 10.65 -2.43 17.44
CA GLU A 468 10.57 -3.37 16.33
C GLU A 468 11.70 -4.41 16.43
N GLU A 469 12.92 -3.94 16.70
CA GLU A 469 14.10 -4.80 16.79
C GLU A 469 14.15 -5.57 18.11
N PHE A 470 13.83 -4.92 19.24
CA PHE A 470 13.87 -5.55 20.55
C PHE A 470 12.85 -6.69 20.69
N PHE A 471 11.60 -6.50 20.26
CA PHE A 471 10.58 -7.56 20.33
C PHE A 471 10.68 -8.59 19.20
N GLY A 472 11.53 -8.35 18.20
CA GLY A 472 11.90 -9.37 17.21
C GLY A 472 12.86 -10.43 17.78
N LEU A 473 13.53 -10.15 18.90
CA LEU A 473 14.41 -11.09 19.59
C LEU A 473 13.61 -12.17 20.31
N SER A 474 14.21 -13.35 20.53
CA SER A 474 13.61 -14.38 21.37
C SER A 474 13.44 -13.86 22.81
N GLU A 475 12.46 -14.40 23.57
CA GLU A 475 12.28 -13.98 24.97
C GLU A 475 13.53 -14.23 25.84
N GLU A 476 14.33 -15.24 25.49
CA GLU A 476 15.58 -15.56 26.18
C GLU A 476 16.63 -14.47 25.91
N ASP A 477 16.79 -14.07 24.65
CA ASP A 477 17.69 -12.99 24.24
C ASP A 477 17.25 -11.64 24.84
N GLN A 478 15.95 -11.34 24.82
CA GLN A 478 15.42 -10.12 25.44
C GLN A 478 15.82 -10.03 26.92
N ARG A 479 15.80 -11.14 27.67
CA ARG A 479 16.19 -11.17 29.09
C ARG A 479 17.70 -11.12 29.27
N ALA A 480 18.44 -11.87 28.47
CA ALA A 480 19.90 -11.95 28.56
C ALA A 480 20.56 -10.60 28.22
N PHE A 481 20.01 -9.88 27.24
CA PHE A 481 20.60 -8.66 26.70
C PHE A 481 19.82 -7.39 27.04
N ALA A 482 18.74 -7.46 27.83
CA ALA A 482 17.95 -6.28 28.23
C ALA A 482 18.82 -5.10 28.67
N ARG A 483 19.83 -5.39 29.49
CA ARG A 483 20.76 -4.41 30.10
C ARG A 483 21.99 -4.11 29.25
N ALA A 484 22.19 -4.78 28.12
CA ALA A 484 23.33 -4.54 27.25
C ALA A 484 23.09 -3.25 26.44
N VAL A 485 23.93 -2.24 26.63
CA VAL A 485 23.83 -0.95 25.92
C VAL A 485 24.66 -0.96 24.62
N ASP A 486 25.68 -1.82 24.56
CA ASP A 486 26.62 -1.91 23.43
C ASP A 486 26.33 -3.08 22.47
N TRP A 487 25.22 -3.79 22.67
CA TRP A 487 24.85 -4.92 21.83
C TRP A 487 24.19 -4.43 20.53
N ARG A 488 24.86 -4.69 19.42
CA ARG A 488 24.25 -4.70 18.09
C ARG A 488 24.08 -6.16 17.67
N PRO A 489 22.93 -6.57 17.10
CA PRO A 489 22.75 -7.95 16.66
C PRO A 489 23.90 -8.36 15.71
N PRO A 490 24.61 -9.47 15.99
CA PRO A 490 25.79 -9.89 15.23
C PRO A 490 25.51 -10.28 13.77
N THR A 491 24.25 -10.23 13.32
CA THR A 491 23.82 -10.59 11.96
C THR A 491 23.56 -9.39 11.05
N LYS A 492 23.74 -8.15 11.53
CA LYS A 492 23.53 -6.91 10.75
C LYS A 492 24.81 -6.13 10.45
N GLU A 493 25.99 -6.75 10.55
CA GLU A 493 27.23 -6.12 10.06
C GLU A 493 27.34 -6.13 8.53
N ASP A 494 26.56 -6.95 7.84
CA ASP A 494 26.40 -6.83 6.39
C ASP A 494 25.13 -5.99 6.13
N PHE A 495 25.32 -4.73 5.73
CA PHE A 495 24.32 -4.00 4.92
C PHE A 495 24.10 -4.81 3.63
N LEU A 496 23.25 -5.84 3.71
CA LEU A 496 22.91 -6.68 2.58
C LEU A 496 22.04 -5.85 1.64
N LEU A 497 22.31 -5.98 0.35
CA LEU A 497 21.51 -5.43 -0.76
C LEU A 497 20.00 -5.60 -0.57
N TRP A 498 19.58 -6.65 0.15
CA TRP A 498 18.19 -6.93 0.50
C TRP A 498 17.54 -5.93 1.45
N ASP A 499 18.28 -5.39 2.43
CA ASP A 499 17.75 -4.36 3.33
C ASP A 499 17.61 -3.03 2.61
N GLU A 500 18.57 -2.66 1.75
CA GLU A 500 18.44 -1.48 0.89
C GLU A 500 17.26 -1.59 -0.08
N ILE A 501 17.08 -2.76 -0.71
CA ILE A 501 15.93 -3.03 -1.57
C ILE A 501 14.64 -2.98 -0.75
N SER A 502 14.59 -3.57 0.45
CA SER A 502 13.37 -3.56 1.27
C SER A 502 12.99 -2.13 1.66
N PHE A 503 13.95 -1.29 2.07
CA PHE A 503 13.70 0.13 2.34
C PHE A 503 13.25 0.91 1.11
N TRP A 504 13.87 0.67 -0.05
CA TRP A 504 13.45 1.28 -1.32
C TRP A 504 12.02 0.89 -1.68
N VAL A 505 11.68 -0.40 -1.56
CA VAL A 505 10.35 -0.87 -1.89
C VAL A 505 9.33 -0.41 -0.84
N GLU A 506 9.67 -0.32 0.44
CA GLU A 506 8.82 0.28 1.47
C GLU A 506 8.52 1.76 1.17
N ASP A 507 9.53 2.56 0.81
CA ASP A 507 9.35 3.98 0.44
C ASP A 507 8.54 4.13 -0.85
N LEU A 508 8.84 3.34 -1.88
CA LEU A 508 8.07 3.33 -3.13
C LEU A 508 6.62 2.88 -2.89
N ASN A 509 6.41 1.85 -2.06
CA ASN A 509 5.10 1.36 -1.68
C ASN A 509 4.30 2.46 -0.99
N TYR A 510 4.93 3.15 -0.05
CA TYR A 510 4.32 4.27 0.65
C TYR A 510 3.95 5.39 -0.33
N ARG A 511 4.90 5.89 -1.13
CA ARG A 511 4.63 6.98 -2.10
C ARG A 511 3.55 6.60 -3.10
N TRP A 512 3.54 5.35 -3.56
CA TRP A 512 2.52 4.82 -4.46
C TRP A 512 1.14 4.78 -3.81
N THR A 513 1.05 4.15 -2.65
CA THR A 513 -0.19 4.00 -1.89
C THR A 513 -0.74 5.37 -1.48
N TYR A 514 0.15 6.24 -1.00
CA TYR A 514 -0.14 7.62 -0.66
C TYR A 514 -0.64 8.43 -1.85
N PHE A 515 0.08 8.39 -2.99
CA PHE A 515 -0.34 9.07 -4.21
C PHE A 515 -1.74 8.62 -4.68
N LEU A 516 -2.04 7.32 -4.60
CA LEU A 516 -3.33 6.79 -5.03
C LEU A 516 -4.48 7.13 -4.06
N ILE A 517 -4.20 7.16 -2.74
CA ILE A 517 -5.21 7.47 -1.71
C ILE A 517 -5.45 8.98 -1.60
N ASP A 518 -4.40 9.79 -1.61
CA ASP A 518 -4.45 11.24 -1.39
C ASP A 518 -4.81 12.04 -2.65
N PHE A 519 -4.80 11.40 -3.83
CA PHE A 519 -5.42 11.96 -5.05
C PHE A 519 -6.96 11.88 -4.97
N ASP A 520 -7.52 12.57 -3.98
CA ASP A 520 -8.94 12.66 -3.70
C ASP A 520 -9.63 13.74 -4.55
N LYS A 521 -10.93 13.96 -4.30
CA LYS A 521 -11.71 14.98 -5.02
C LYS A 521 -11.14 16.39 -4.79
N THR A 522 -10.55 16.69 -3.63
CA THR A 522 -9.99 18.01 -3.30
C THR A 522 -8.67 18.25 -4.01
N SER A 523 -7.78 17.25 -4.04
CA SER A 523 -6.54 17.24 -4.81
C SER A 523 -6.81 17.33 -6.31
N GLN A 524 -7.79 16.57 -6.83
CA GLN A 524 -8.24 16.66 -8.23
C GLN A 524 -8.78 18.06 -8.56
N GLN A 525 -9.61 18.65 -7.69
CA GLN A 525 -10.10 20.01 -7.87
C GLN A 525 -8.99 21.06 -7.80
N SER A 526 -8.02 20.91 -6.91
CA SER A 526 -6.85 21.79 -6.81
C SER A 526 -5.96 21.69 -8.05
N PHE A 527 -5.73 20.47 -8.54
CA PHE A 527 -5.04 20.20 -9.80
C PHE A 527 -5.75 20.87 -10.97
N TRP A 528 -7.06 20.66 -11.11
CA TRP A 528 -7.84 21.29 -12.19
C TRP A 528 -7.91 22.81 -12.03
N LYS A 529 -8.03 23.36 -10.82
CA LYS A 529 -7.98 24.82 -10.58
C LYS A 529 -6.62 25.40 -10.97
N SER A 530 -5.54 24.73 -10.61
CA SER A 530 -4.18 25.14 -10.98
C SER A 530 -3.96 25.03 -12.49
N PHE A 531 -4.46 23.97 -13.13
CA PHE A 531 -4.37 23.72 -14.56
C PHE A 531 -5.26 24.66 -15.40
N LEU A 532 -6.47 24.98 -14.91
CA LEU A 532 -7.42 25.91 -15.54
C LEU A 532 -7.08 27.39 -15.28
N ASN A 533 -6.28 27.70 -14.25
CA ASN A 533 -5.71 29.05 -14.07
C ASN A 533 -4.73 29.43 -15.18
N TYR A 534 -4.13 28.44 -15.87
CA TYR A 534 -3.41 28.67 -17.12
C TYR A 534 -4.42 28.73 -18.30
N ARG A 535 -4.88 29.96 -18.59
CA ARG A 535 -5.77 30.34 -19.70
C ARG A 535 -5.44 29.61 -21.01
N ILE A 536 -6.45 29.00 -21.64
CA ILE A 536 -6.52 28.56 -23.06
C ILE A 536 -5.49 27.47 -23.49
N GLN A 537 -4.25 27.50 -23.00
CA GLN A 537 -3.16 26.58 -23.31
C GLN A 537 -3.44 25.14 -22.85
N SER A 538 -4.17 24.97 -21.75
CA SER A 538 -4.63 23.68 -21.23
C SER A 538 -5.59 22.96 -22.18
N VAL A 539 -6.47 23.70 -22.86
CA VAL A 539 -7.39 23.15 -23.89
C VAL A 539 -6.62 22.72 -25.13
N PHE A 540 -5.63 23.52 -25.56
CA PHE A 540 -4.75 23.15 -26.67
C PHE A 540 -3.89 21.92 -26.37
N LEU A 541 -3.44 21.73 -25.12
CA LEU A 541 -2.71 20.54 -24.71
C LEU A 541 -3.58 19.28 -24.78
N ILE A 542 -4.83 19.35 -24.31
CA ILE A 542 -5.78 18.22 -24.40
C ILE A 542 -6.06 17.88 -25.87
N LEU A 543 -6.32 18.89 -26.71
CA LEU A 543 -6.54 18.70 -28.14
C LEU A 543 -5.29 18.16 -28.84
N ALA A 544 -4.09 18.61 -28.47
CA ALA A 544 -2.82 18.12 -29.02
C ALA A 544 -2.56 16.66 -28.61
N ILE A 545 -2.86 16.28 -27.36
CA ILE A 545 -2.76 14.88 -26.90
C ILE A 545 -3.79 14.01 -27.63
N ALA A 546 -5.04 14.45 -27.74
CA ALA A 546 -6.08 13.74 -28.46
C ALA A 546 -5.72 13.58 -29.96
N PHE A 547 -5.24 14.65 -30.59
CA PHE A 547 -4.82 14.63 -32.00
C PHE A 547 -3.56 13.77 -32.20
N GLY A 548 -2.62 13.81 -31.25
CA GLY A 548 -1.45 12.95 -31.21
C GLY A 548 -1.83 11.47 -31.12
N LEU A 549 -2.78 11.13 -30.23
CA LEU A 549 -3.29 9.77 -30.09
C LEU A 549 -4.01 9.31 -31.37
N VAL A 550 -4.84 10.16 -31.98
CA VAL A 550 -5.51 9.85 -33.26
C VAL A 550 -4.50 9.69 -34.39
N SER A 551 -3.45 10.52 -34.45
CA SER A 551 -2.40 10.46 -35.47
C SER A 551 -1.54 9.21 -35.32
N ILE A 552 -1.15 8.84 -34.10
CA ILE A 552 -0.43 7.60 -33.81
C ILE A 552 -1.32 6.39 -34.12
N PHE A 553 -2.61 6.42 -33.74
CA PHE A 553 -3.57 5.38 -34.09
C PHE A 553 -3.67 5.23 -35.61
N ARG A 554 -3.88 6.33 -36.34
CA ARG A 554 -3.91 6.35 -37.81
C ARG A 554 -2.61 5.83 -38.41
N SER A 555 -1.44 6.20 -37.89
CA SER A 555 -0.13 5.74 -38.37
C SER A 555 0.13 4.26 -38.11
N LEU A 556 -0.35 3.72 -36.99
CA LEU A 556 -0.14 2.31 -36.63
C LEU A 556 -1.07 1.36 -37.41
N PHE A 557 -2.26 1.84 -37.79
CA PHE A 557 -3.23 1.10 -38.59
C PHE A 557 -3.15 1.41 -40.10
N ASN A 558 -2.54 2.52 -40.51
CA ASN A 558 -2.14 2.77 -41.91
C ASN A 558 -0.88 1.99 -42.26
N LYS A 559 -0.96 0.66 -42.25
CA LYS A 559 -0.15 -0.08 -43.22
C LYS A 559 -0.77 0.19 -44.58
N LYS A 560 -0.03 0.83 -45.50
CA LYS A 560 -0.37 0.78 -46.94
C LYS A 560 -0.75 -0.66 -47.25
N ARG A 561 -1.99 -0.91 -47.68
CA ARG A 561 -2.42 -2.24 -48.13
C ARG A 561 -1.35 -2.71 -49.11
N LYS A 562 -0.65 -3.80 -48.80
CA LYS A 562 0.19 -4.46 -49.79
C LYS A 562 -0.80 -5.07 -50.77
N LEU A 563 -1.07 -4.36 -51.86
CA LEU A 563 -1.88 -4.86 -52.96
C LEU A 563 -1.21 -6.13 -53.49
N ASN A 564 -1.98 -7.21 -53.61
CA ASN A 564 -1.51 -8.39 -54.32
C ASN A 564 -1.29 -8.05 -55.80
N GLU A 565 -0.45 -8.80 -56.51
CA GLU A 565 -0.09 -8.49 -57.91
C GLU A 565 -1.31 -8.33 -58.83
N ALA A 566 -2.36 -9.14 -58.66
CA ALA A 566 -3.65 -9.04 -59.36
C ALA A 566 -4.39 -7.72 -59.06
N GLN A 567 -4.34 -7.23 -57.82
CA GLN A 567 -4.96 -5.96 -57.44
C GLN A 567 -4.18 -4.77 -58.02
N VAL A 568 -2.86 -4.86 -58.10
CA VAL A 568 -2.02 -3.85 -58.76
C VAL A 568 -2.35 -3.77 -60.26
N LEU A 569 -2.61 -4.91 -60.90
CA LEU A 569 -3.05 -4.96 -62.30
C LEU A 569 -4.44 -4.38 -62.49
N LEU A 570 -5.40 -4.75 -61.65
CA LEU A 570 -6.76 -4.19 -61.67
C LEU A 570 -6.74 -2.66 -61.54
N GLU A 571 -6.03 -2.11 -60.54
CA GLU A 571 -5.89 -0.66 -60.38
C GLU A 571 -5.22 0.01 -61.58
N ALA A 572 -4.27 -0.67 -62.24
CA ALA A 572 -3.58 -0.14 -63.42
C ALA A 572 -4.51 -0.08 -64.65
N VAL A 573 -5.43 -1.04 -64.78
CA VAL A 573 -6.45 -1.05 -65.84
C VAL A 573 -7.55 -0.04 -65.53
N GLU A 574 -8.05 0.01 -64.30
CA GLU A 574 -9.07 0.97 -63.85
C GLU A 574 -8.59 2.41 -64.06
N LYS A 575 -7.37 2.76 -63.62
CA LYS A 575 -6.80 4.10 -63.83
C LYS A 575 -6.61 4.46 -65.30
N TRP A 576 -6.38 3.47 -66.16
CA TRP A 576 -6.32 3.74 -67.58
C TRP A 576 -7.71 3.96 -68.17
N ALA A 577 -8.67 3.10 -67.82
CA ALA A 577 -10.05 3.19 -68.28
C ALA A 577 -10.68 4.53 -67.84
N GLU A 578 -10.39 4.99 -66.61
CA GLU A 578 -10.81 6.31 -66.11
C GLU A 578 -10.29 7.45 -67.00
N ARG A 579 -9.05 7.37 -67.50
CA ARG A 579 -8.51 8.36 -68.45
C ARG A 579 -9.21 8.34 -69.80
N LYS A 580 -9.96 7.28 -70.10
CA LYS A 580 -10.80 7.12 -71.29
C LYS A 580 -12.29 7.31 -70.97
N ASN A 581 -12.63 7.87 -69.81
CA ASN A 581 -14.00 8.09 -69.32
C ASN A 581 -14.82 6.80 -69.14
N ILE A 582 -14.16 5.68 -68.85
CA ILE A 582 -14.82 4.40 -68.55
C ILE A 582 -14.49 4.02 -67.11
N SER A 583 -15.51 3.98 -66.26
CA SER A 583 -15.38 3.50 -64.88
C SER A 583 -15.99 2.12 -64.71
N ARG A 584 -15.43 1.32 -63.80
CA ARG A 584 -16.04 0.07 -63.33
C ARG A 584 -17.11 0.40 -62.30
N GLU A 585 -18.32 -0.13 -62.47
CA GLU A 585 -19.37 0.02 -61.47
C GLU A 585 -19.10 -0.87 -60.25
N ALA A 586 -19.62 -0.48 -59.08
CA ALA A 586 -19.42 -1.26 -57.85
C ALA A 586 -20.02 -2.68 -57.94
N SER A 587 -21.06 -2.86 -58.76
CA SER A 587 -21.74 -4.11 -59.06
C SER A 587 -21.01 -4.99 -60.08
N GLU A 588 -20.06 -4.45 -60.84
CA GLU A 588 -19.41 -5.15 -61.96
C GLU A 588 -18.15 -5.90 -61.47
N PRO A 589 -18.10 -7.24 -61.54
CA PRO A 589 -16.90 -8.00 -61.17
C PRO A 589 -15.69 -7.63 -62.04
N PRO A 590 -14.46 -7.65 -61.48
CA PRO A 590 -13.23 -7.34 -62.24
C PRO A 590 -13.04 -8.12 -63.54
N LEU A 591 -13.43 -9.39 -63.58
CA LEU A 591 -13.35 -10.23 -64.79
C LEU A 591 -14.33 -9.76 -65.88
N GLU A 592 -15.53 -9.34 -65.49
CA GLU A 592 -16.54 -8.81 -66.42
C GLU A 592 -16.10 -7.45 -66.98
N PHE A 593 -15.50 -6.62 -66.12
CA PHE A 593 -14.90 -5.35 -66.53
C PHE A 593 -13.79 -5.53 -67.56
N PHE A 594 -12.89 -6.51 -67.38
CA PHE A 594 -11.87 -6.81 -68.38
C PHE A 594 -12.49 -7.26 -69.71
N ARG A 595 -13.54 -8.09 -69.69
CA ARG A 595 -14.26 -8.50 -70.91
C ARG A 595 -14.93 -7.33 -71.61
N ARG A 596 -15.58 -6.43 -70.87
CA ARG A 596 -16.19 -5.21 -71.43
C ARG A 596 -15.15 -4.35 -72.14
N LEU A 597 -13.99 -4.13 -71.52
CA LEU A 597 -12.88 -3.41 -72.14
C LEU A 597 -12.31 -4.12 -73.38
N GLN A 598 -12.33 -5.46 -73.43
CA GLN A 598 -11.94 -6.22 -74.63
C GLN A 598 -12.88 -5.97 -75.81
N PHE A 599 -14.19 -5.78 -75.56
CA PHE A 599 -15.18 -5.45 -76.60
C PHE A 599 -15.06 -4.00 -77.07
N GLU A 600 -14.90 -3.05 -76.14
CA GLU A 600 -14.79 -1.62 -76.47
C GLU A 600 -13.44 -1.25 -77.11
N PHE A 601 -12.36 -1.98 -76.77
CA PHE A 601 -11.03 -1.77 -77.33
C PHE A 601 -10.45 -3.07 -77.93
N PRO A 602 -10.89 -3.47 -79.14
CA PRO A 602 -10.44 -4.70 -79.79
C PRO A 602 -8.92 -4.79 -79.99
N HIS A 603 -8.24 -3.65 -80.10
CA HIS A 603 -6.79 -3.57 -80.25
C HIS A 603 -5.99 -3.93 -78.98
N LEU A 604 -6.61 -3.90 -77.80
CA LEU A 604 -6.02 -4.29 -76.51
C LEU A 604 -6.46 -5.68 -76.04
N LYS A 605 -7.25 -6.38 -76.87
CA LYS A 605 -7.88 -7.65 -76.53
C LYS A 605 -6.88 -8.69 -76.03
N SER A 606 -5.71 -8.81 -76.66
CA SER A 606 -4.68 -9.78 -76.28
C SER A 606 -4.10 -9.52 -74.88
N SER A 607 -3.77 -8.27 -74.56
CA SER A 607 -3.25 -7.93 -73.22
C SER A 607 -4.32 -7.94 -72.13
N LEU A 608 -5.56 -7.58 -72.45
CA LEU A 608 -6.66 -7.69 -71.48
C LEU A 608 -7.03 -9.16 -71.19
N GLN A 609 -6.91 -10.06 -72.17
CA GLN A 609 -7.07 -11.50 -71.95
C GLN A 609 -5.94 -12.08 -71.08
N GLU A 610 -4.70 -11.63 -71.27
CA GLU A 610 -3.56 -12.01 -70.43
C GLU A 610 -3.77 -11.55 -68.97
N ILE A 611 -4.28 -10.33 -68.78
CA ILE A 611 -4.64 -9.79 -67.46
C ILE A 611 -5.82 -10.54 -66.82
N GLU A 612 -6.87 -10.84 -67.59
CA GLU A 612 -8.04 -11.60 -67.12
C GLU A 612 -7.61 -12.98 -66.60
N LEU A 613 -6.81 -13.71 -67.39
CA LEU A 613 -6.35 -15.06 -67.06
C LEU A 613 -5.41 -15.06 -65.84
N PHE A 614 -4.50 -14.09 -65.74
CA PHE A 614 -3.65 -13.92 -64.56
C PHE A 614 -4.46 -13.57 -63.32
N TYR A 615 -5.43 -12.65 -63.43
CA TYR A 615 -6.28 -12.23 -62.31
C TYR A 615 -7.12 -13.40 -61.79
N ASP A 616 -7.72 -14.19 -62.68
CA ASP A 616 -8.51 -15.36 -62.33
C ASP A 616 -7.66 -16.42 -61.62
N GLN A 617 -6.49 -16.76 -62.18
CA GLN A 617 -5.58 -17.75 -61.61
C GLN A 617 -5.03 -17.35 -60.25
N GLN A 618 -4.66 -16.08 -60.06
CA GLN A 618 -4.11 -15.62 -58.80
C GLN A 618 -5.20 -15.46 -57.71
N THR A 619 -6.40 -15.02 -58.09
CA THR A 619 -7.46 -14.68 -57.14
C THR A 619 -8.29 -15.91 -56.74
N TYR A 620 -8.58 -16.80 -57.70
CA TYR A 620 -9.49 -17.93 -57.50
C TYR A 620 -8.79 -19.30 -57.52
N ALA A 621 -7.74 -19.49 -58.33
CA ALA A 621 -7.06 -20.79 -58.45
C ALA A 621 -5.81 -20.96 -57.54
N GLY A 622 -5.28 -19.88 -56.99
CA GLY A 622 -4.16 -19.90 -56.03
C GLY A 622 -2.78 -20.22 -56.61
N LYS A 623 -2.63 -20.37 -57.93
CA LYS A 623 -1.35 -20.56 -58.65
C LYS A 623 -1.42 -19.88 -60.02
N SER A 624 -0.48 -18.98 -60.29
CA SER A 624 -0.25 -18.38 -61.62
C SER A 624 1.04 -18.96 -62.22
N SER A 625 1.02 -19.29 -63.52
CA SER A 625 2.21 -19.71 -64.28
C SER A 625 3.08 -18.53 -64.74
N SER A 626 2.54 -17.32 -64.75
CA SER A 626 3.17 -16.09 -65.25
C SER A 626 3.46 -15.12 -64.10
N SER A 627 4.53 -14.31 -64.21
CA SER A 627 4.85 -13.29 -63.21
C SER A 627 3.96 -12.06 -63.39
N GLY A 628 3.28 -11.59 -62.34
CA GLY A 628 2.43 -10.39 -62.43
C GLY A 628 3.17 -9.13 -62.87
N LYS A 629 4.50 -9.09 -62.69
CA LYS A 629 5.35 -8.00 -63.19
C LYS A 629 5.52 -8.01 -64.71
N GLU A 630 5.55 -9.20 -65.33
CA GLU A 630 5.66 -9.34 -66.78
C GLU A 630 4.36 -8.92 -67.47
N VAL A 631 3.22 -9.39 -66.95
CA VAL A 631 1.88 -9.01 -67.43
C VAL A 631 1.69 -7.49 -67.33
N LEU A 632 2.10 -6.87 -66.20
CA LEU A 632 2.03 -5.41 -66.03
C LEU A 632 2.98 -4.66 -66.99
N ARG A 633 4.14 -5.23 -67.31
CA ARG A 633 5.11 -4.64 -68.24
C ARG A 633 4.58 -4.70 -69.68
N ASN A 634 3.98 -5.83 -70.07
CA ASN A 634 3.33 -6.01 -71.37
C ASN A 634 2.18 -5.03 -71.56
N TRP A 635 1.30 -4.92 -70.55
CA TRP A 635 0.26 -3.89 -70.49
C TRP A 635 0.86 -2.51 -70.70
N LYS A 636 1.80 -2.06 -69.86
CA LYS A 636 2.40 -0.72 -69.99
C LYS A 636 3.10 -0.47 -71.34
N ARG A 637 3.62 -1.51 -72.01
CA ARG A 637 4.29 -1.39 -73.32
C ARG A 637 3.28 -1.10 -74.42
N GLN A 638 2.17 -1.83 -74.49
CA GLN A 638 1.11 -1.59 -75.47
C GLN A 638 0.47 -0.21 -75.29
N MET A 639 0.46 0.27 -74.05
CA MET A 639 -0.14 1.54 -73.66
C MET A 639 0.77 2.75 -73.89
N ARG A 640 2.06 2.52 -74.19
CA ARG A 640 3.06 3.55 -74.52
C ARG A 640 3.42 3.57 -76.01
N SER A 641 3.05 2.54 -76.78
CA SER A 641 3.28 2.50 -78.23
C SER A 641 2.36 3.44 -79.02
N ARG A 642 1.57 4.26 -78.33
CA ARG A 642 0.83 5.45 -78.75
C ARG A 642 0.68 6.37 -77.53
#